data_AF-A0A439P9B7-F1
#
_entry.id   AF-A0A439P9B7-F1
#
_cell.length_a   1.000
_cell.length_b   1.000
_cell.length_c   1.000
_cell.angle_alpha   90.00
_cell.angle_beta   90.00
_cell.angle_gamma   90.00
#
_symmetry.space_group_name_H-M   'P 1'
#
loop_
_entity.id
_entity.type
_entity.pdbx_description
1 polymer ?
#
loop_
_entity_poly.entity_id
_entity_poly.type
_entity_poly.pdbx_seq_one_letter_code
_entity_poly.pdbx_strand_id
1 'polypeptide(L)'
;MDNLYSAPSEIETDCAPDAHGQPQLFAKNQRNSRSGTANEQSYFDTIDPQVQPTTVTIRPENIELPPTRKGRQRKAPASAHLIIGFDTEYQSRDAIGPTKNEAQGAQNEGLSYQFCTRLICQGRQDETPVQSSGIIIPADGHRLLLRDFIAIAIGKFISEHPGQKVPTDIYLVGHFTRADLPMFDEFADDAKSTMSNVRSTFVSVDRAMPMRVVDERGQDVAEFSIRVRDTILLAPANAKQLADVGKMLGFNKIELADTLAEEREIKGHMKQFRADNWPLFREYAIRDAEICTQYGEQLIRQYDELFGKFAMPLTLTSFGSKLAIAQWEQKGWKPDEVLGREEKKVQSFSKKLGYSITKTIHPHQELVHYELDFVSEAYHGGRNEQFLYGICDEGTWRDHDLSSAYPTAMTLLCKPDWERIERDVAIEDIELLDLAFASVDFEFPRSVRFPTLPVRTANGIIFPRKGRACCAAPELVLARRLGAQLKLRRSVRVPVEPGVRIFSDFINDCISRRKEFAKGTFGNLFWKEVGNSTYGKTAQGLRKKRVYDLRADDMVELPESELTQPFFAAFITSYTRAVLGEVLNGFPATVQVFSVTTDGFLSNANDSDLVCATAGPIYDSFRLAKLEMGRNDPPMEVKHTIRQPVGWRTRGSATLQLGLSDKVDENIVLQKGGIKLDQRDLRPDEENAQVVELFFNRVAGQQLTYDTGVGLKDMIRFGADFVMRTVTKRLSMEFDWKRRPINPCDRSVEFNGQTYTHLSFSSEPLEDFDEFQRVREGWGKWATNPFRTLKSVPDLSDFQQYLEGKRKTGDSVMRYAGKTDGDLKRAKRDLTRAFKHYQAGFDLVLKRKGKIKHEEFCAMLNDVGIPCEVSDVENAKRSAFEPHTWIETERSVAALMKLKETHFPELDVDLFLAPRSPAEIS
;
A
#
# COMPACT_ATOMS: atom_id res chain seq x y z
N MET A 1 23.11 9.95 29.34
CA MET A 1 23.11 9.43 30.73
C MET A 1 21.71 9.58 31.27
N ASP A 2 21.16 8.45 31.70
CA ASP A 2 20.15 8.24 32.73
C ASP A 2 18.78 8.93 32.62
N ASN A 3 17.78 8.06 32.34
CA ASN A 3 16.58 7.78 33.15
C ASN A 3 15.54 8.92 33.36
N LEU A 4 14.23 8.71 33.55
CA LEU A 4 13.39 7.55 33.88
C LEU A 4 11.91 7.90 33.50
N TYR A 5 11.21 6.94 32.89
CA TYR A 5 9.87 6.39 33.21
C TYR A 5 8.65 7.28 33.59
N SER A 6 7.48 6.92 33.03
CA SER A 6 6.49 6.06 33.74
C SER A 6 5.18 5.88 32.94
N ALA A 7 4.79 4.61 32.77
CA ALA A 7 3.42 4.18 32.45
C ALA A 7 2.94 3.31 33.63
N PRO A 8 1.65 3.31 34.02
CA PRO A 8 1.19 2.59 35.20
C PRO A 8 0.86 1.12 34.92
N SER A 9 1.36 0.25 35.79
CA SER A 9 0.83 -1.07 36.19
C SER A 9 -0.45 -0.86 37.06
N GLU A 10 -1.34 -1.80 37.37
CA GLU A 10 -1.34 -3.23 37.74
C GLU A 10 -2.73 -3.81 37.36
N ILE A 11 -3.05 -5.12 37.30
CA ILE A 11 -2.92 -6.18 38.32
C ILE A 11 -2.97 -7.55 37.61
N GLU A 12 -1.92 -8.35 37.76
CA GLU A 12 -1.94 -9.81 37.62
C GLU A 12 -1.57 -10.38 39.00
N THR A 13 -2.42 -11.25 39.54
CA THR A 13 -2.16 -11.95 40.81
C THR A 13 -1.47 -13.29 40.54
N ASP A 14 -0.25 -13.40 41.08
CA ASP A 14 0.54 -14.62 41.23
C ASP A 14 -0.16 -15.71 42.04
N CYS A 15 0.07 -16.96 41.64
CA CYS A 15 0.21 -18.09 42.56
C CYS A 15 1.49 -18.86 42.19
N ALA A 16 2.38 -18.99 43.18
CA ALA A 16 3.75 -19.48 43.10
C ALA A 16 3.88 -21.00 42.83
N PRO A 17 5.09 -21.49 42.47
CA PRO A 17 5.34 -22.87 42.07
C PRO A 17 5.77 -23.75 43.25
N ASP A 18 5.21 -24.95 43.35
CA ASP A 18 5.74 -26.00 44.22
C ASP A 18 6.81 -26.83 43.51
N ALA A 19 7.93 -26.98 44.21
CA ALA A 19 9.09 -27.77 43.84
C ALA A 19 8.89 -29.26 44.16
N HIS A 20 9.67 -30.09 43.46
CA HIS A 20 9.91 -31.54 43.63
C HIS A 20 9.11 -32.50 42.72
N GLY A 21 9.79 -33.02 41.68
CA GLY A 21 9.32 -34.23 40.99
C GLY A 21 9.95 -34.53 39.63
N GLN A 22 11.25 -34.86 39.61
CA GLN A 22 12.00 -35.62 38.58
C GLN A 22 11.99 -35.19 37.08
N PRO A 23 13.14 -35.27 36.38
CA PRO A 23 13.27 -34.86 34.99
C PRO A 23 12.63 -35.90 34.07
N GLN A 24 11.44 -35.59 33.52
CA GLN A 24 11.01 -36.26 32.30
C GLN A 24 11.95 -35.85 31.17
N LEU A 25 12.84 -36.78 30.81
CA LEU A 25 13.60 -36.75 29.58
C LEU A 25 12.70 -36.30 28.43
N PHE A 26 13.02 -35.15 27.84
CA PHE A 26 12.51 -34.73 26.54
C PHE A 26 12.78 -35.87 25.54
N ALA A 27 11.76 -36.68 25.30
CA ALA A 27 11.74 -37.61 24.21
C ALA A 27 11.97 -36.80 22.93
N LYS A 28 13.07 -37.12 22.24
CA LYS A 28 13.32 -36.70 20.86
C LYS A 28 12.02 -36.90 20.07
N ASN A 29 11.37 -35.80 19.69
CA ASN A 29 10.24 -35.82 18.77
C ASN A 29 10.69 -36.53 17.49
N GLN A 30 10.35 -37.81 17.40
CA GLN A 30 10.32 -38.57 16.18
C GLN A 30 9.39 -37.80 15.23
N ARG A 31 9.93 -37.54 14.04
CA ARG A 31 9.19 -37.02 12.89
C ARG A 31 7.89 -37.81 12.75
N ASN A 32 6.74 -37.14 12.89
CA ASN A 32 5.47 -37.70 12.48
C ASN A 32 5.57 -38.11 11.00
N SER A 33 5.49 -39.41 10.77
CA SER A 33 5.19 -40.03 9.49
C SER A 33 3.83 -39.51 9.02
N ARG A 34 3.79 -38.68 7.98
CA ARG A 34 2.55 -38.41 7.24
C ARG A 34 2.05 -39.74 6.66
N SER A 35 0.83 -40.13 7.00
CA SER A 35 0.11 -41.26 6.40
C SER A 35 0.07 -41.10 4.87
N GLY A 36 0.20 -42.21 4.14
CA GLY A 36 -0.01 -42.19 2.69
C GLY A 36 -1.48 -41.97 2.35
N THR A 37 -1.75 -41.29 1.23
CA THR A 37 -3.10 -41.17 0.65
C THR A 37 -3.48 -42.48 -0.02
N ALA A 38 -4.69 -42.99 0.21
CA ALA A 38 -5.14 -44.23 -0.42
C ALA A 38 -5.16 -44.10 -1.96
N ASN A 39 -4.74 -45.15 -2.66
CA ASN A 39 -4.72 -45.20 -4.11
C ASN A 39 -6.10 -45.36 -4.74
N GLU A 40 -7.07 -45.85 -3.97
CA GLU A 40 -8.49 -45.85 -4.29
C GLU A 40 -9.20 -44.72 -3.54
N GLN A 41 -10.03 -43.96 -4.26
CA GLN A 41 -10.79 -42.84 -3.73
C GLN A 41 -12.23 -42.91 -4.22
N SER A 42 -13.19 -42.69 -3.33
CA SER A 42 -14.61 -42.65 -3.65
C SER A 42 -15.20 -41.28 -3.32
N TYR A 43 -16.01 -40.73 -4.22
CA TYR A 43 -16.59 -39.39 -4.08
C TYR A 43 -17.95 -39.27 -4.78
N PHE A 44 -18.77 -38.34 -4.32
CA PHE A 44 -20.03 -37.98 -5.00
C PHE A 44 -19.79 -36.81 -5.95
N ASP A 45 -20.29 -36.90 -7.17
CA ASP A 45 -20.22 -35.85 -8.19
C ASP A 45 -21.59 -35.22 -8.49
N THR A 46 -22.59 -35.55 -7.66
CA THR A 46 -23.97 -35.08 -7.72
C THR A 46 -24.54 -34.87 -6.32
N ILE A 47 -25.59 -34.06 -6.23
CA ILE A 47 -26.37 -33.86 -5.01
C ILE A 47 -27.50 -34.87 -4.85
N ASP A 48 -27.74 -35.70 -5.87
CA ASP A 48 -28.76 -36.75 -5.82
C ASP A 48 -28.30 -37.88 -4.88
N PRO A 49 -28.99 -38.08 -3.73
CA PRO A 49 -28.60 -39.09 -2.75
C PRO A 49 -28.81 -40.53 -3.26
N GLN A 50 -29.51 -40.73 -4.39
CA GLN A 50 -29.73 -42.05 -4.98
C GLN A 50 -28.55 -42.54 -5.82
N VAL A 51 -27.65 -41.64 -6.24
CA VAL A 51 -26.51 -41.98 -7.08
C VAL A 51 -25.36 -42.50 -6.22
N GLN A 52 -24.85 -43.68 -6.57
CA GLN A 52 -23.70 -44.28 -5.88
C GLN A 52 -22.43 -43.44 -6.09
N PRO A 53 -21.50 -43.41 -5.11
CA PRO A 53 -20.27 -42.67 -5.25
C PRO A 53 -19.43 -43.24 -6.40
N THR A 54 -18.75 -42.35 -7.13
CA THR A 54 -17.78 -42.72 -8.16
C THR A 54 -16.47 -43.11 -7.48
N THR A 55 -15.97 -44.30 -7.82
CA THR A 55 -14.66 -44.77 -7.35
C THR A 55 -13.62 -44.66 -8.46
N VAL A 56 -12.46 -44.08 -8.12
CA VAL A 56 -11.29 -43.96 -9.00
C VAL A 56 -10.08 -44.61 -8.34
N THR A 57 -9.21 -45.20 -9.16
CA THR A 57 -8.03 -45.93 -8.68
C THR A 57 -6.79 -45.46 -9.42
N ILE A 58 -5.71 -45.17 -8.68
CA ILE A 58 -4.38 -44.89 -9.21
C ILE A 58 -3.54 -46.17 -9.09
N ARG A 59 -2.94 -46.60 -10.20
CA ARG A 59 -2.06 -47.77 -10.23
C ARG A 59 -0.66 -47.40 -10.75
N PRO A 60 0.40 -48.15 -10.40
CA PRO A 60 1.77 -47.82 -10.81
C PRO A 60 1.94 -47.70 -12.34
N GLU A 61 1.22 -48.50 -13.12
CA GLU A 61 1.25 -48.49 -14.58
C GLU A 61 0.74 -47.18 -15.21
N ASN A 62 -0.07 -46.41 -14.48
CA ASN A 62 -0.60 -45.12 -14.94
C ASN A 62 0.39 -43.97 -14.77
N ILE A 63 1.51 -44.18 -14.08
CA ILE A 63 2.42 -43.10 -13.69
C ILE A 63 3.62 -43.00 -14.65
N GLU A 64 3.91 -41.78 -15.08
CA GLU A 64 5.16 -41.46 -15.75
C GLU A 64 6.24 -41.17 -14.71
N LEU A 65 7.04 -42.20 -14.42
CA LEU A 65 8.17 -42.07 -13.51
C LEU A 65 9.27 -41.20 -14.15
N PRO A 66 9.90 -40.31 -13.38
CA PRO A 66 11.02 -39.54 -13.87
C PRO A 66 12.19 -40.47 -14.26
N PRO A 67 13.00 -40.11 -15.27
CA PRO A 67 14.11 -40.95 -15.72
C PRO A 67 15.06 -41.30 -14.56
N THR A 68 15.47 -42.57 -14.49
CA THR A 68 16.33 -43.11 -13.43
C THR A 68 17.70 -42.42 -13.42
N ARG A 69 18.10 -41.90 -12.25
CA ARG A 69 19.39 -41.23 -12.06
C ARG A 69 20.56 -42.20 -12.20
N LYS A 70 21.56 -41.85 -13.00
CA LYS A 70 22.94 -42.38 -12.85
C LYS A 70 23.82 -41.31 -12.18
N GLY A 71 24.15 -41.50 -10.91
CA GLY A 71 25.12 -40.65 -10.18
C GLY A 71 24.66 -39.23 -9.83
N ARG A 72 25.62 -38.29 -9.71
CA ARG A 72 25.45 -36.88 -9.30
C ARG A 72 24.85 -35.94 -10.39
N GLN A 73 24.20 -36.47 -11.42
CA GLN A 73 23.66 -35.63 -12.51
C GLN A 73 22.48 -34.74 -12.06
N ARG A 74 22.42 -33.51 -12.61
CA ARG A 74 21.27 -32.58 -12.42
C ARG A 74 19.98 -33.27 -12.88
N LYS A 75 18.88 -33.09 -12.14
CA LYS A 75 17.55 -33.62 -12.51
C LYS A 75 17.20 -33.10 -13.91
N ALA A 76 16.85 -34.00 -14.83
CA ALA A 76 16.40 -33.60 -16.17
C ALA A 76 15.20 -32.65 -16.05
N PRO A 77 15.08 -31.64 -16.94
CA PRO A 77 13.90 -30.78 -16.98
C PRO A 77 12.63 -31.62 -17.16
N ALA A 78 11.53 -31.22 -16.52
CA ALA A 78 10.26 -31.87 -16.76
C ALA A 78 9.78 -31.55 -18.18
N SER A 79 9.47 -32.59 -18.96
CA SER A 79 8.95 -32.50 -20.32
C SER A 79 7.43 -32.58 -20.40
N ALA A 80 6.76 -32.88 -19.29
CA ALA A 80 5.31 -32.95 -19.17
C ALA A 80 4.88 -32.48 -17.77
N HIS A 81 3.69 -31.88 -17.69
CA HIS A 81 3.04 -31.48 -16.44
C HIS A 81 1.57 -31.86 -16.48
N LEU A 82 1.05 -32.31 -15.34
CA LEU A 82 -0.39 -32.29 -15.09
C LEU A 82 -0.72 -30.99 -14.36
N ILE A 83 -1.55 -30.16 -14.97
CA ILE A 83 -2.13 -28.98 -14.31
C ILE A 83 -3.46 -29.41 -13.72
N ILE A 84 -3.67 -29.15 -12.43
CA ILE A 84 -4.94 -29.32 -11.74
C ILE A 84 -5.40 -27.92 -11.35
N GLY A 85 -6.36 -27.39 -12.09
CA GLY A 85 -7.11 -26.21 -11.70
C GLY A 85 -8.09 -26.59 -10.61
N PHE A 86 -8.25 -25.75 -9.59
CA PHE A 86 -9.23 -25.98 -8.54
C PHE A 86 -9.94 -24.69 -8.15
N ASP A 87 -11.14 -24.86 -7.65
CA ASP A 87 -11.97 -23.84 -7.04
C ASP A 87 -12.77 -24.48 -5.89
N THR A 88 -13.42 -23.67 -5.05
CA THR A 88 -14.36 -24.16 -4.04
C THR A 88 -15.57 -23.26 -3.94
N GLU A 89 -16.76 -23.87 -3.91
CA GLU A 89 -18.00 -23.13 -3.65
C GLU A 89 -18.44 -23.37 -2.21
N TYR A 90 -18.80 -22.29 -1.53
CA TYR A 90 -19.16 -22.32 -0.11
C TYR A 90 -20.26 -21.31 0.21
N GLN A 91 -21.07 -21.63 1.23
CA GLN A 91 -21.97 -20.67 1.83
C GLN A 91 -21.18 -19.85 2.85
N SER A 92 -21.03 -18.56 2.58
CA SER A 92 -20.36 -17.63 3.49
C SER A 92 -21.16 -17.49 4.78
N ARG A 93 -20.46 -17.47 5.91
CA ARG A 93 -21.06 -17.10 7.19
C ARG A 93 -21.19 -15.59 7.35
N ASP A 94 -21.97 -15.18 8.34
CA ASP A 94 -22.04 -13.78 8.77
C ASP A 94 -20.65 -13.24 9.18
N ALA A 95 -20.45 -11.95 8.96
CA ALA A 95 -19.19 -11.30 9.29
C ALA A 95 -18.87 -11.46 10.79
N ILE A 96 -17.62 -11.83 11.08
CA ILE A 96 -17.15 -11.90 12.47
C ILE A 96 -16.95 -10.49 13.02
N GLY A 97 -17.00 -10.38 14.36
CA GLY A 97 -16.81 -9.12 15.07
C GLY A 97 -15.44 -8.47 14.87
N PRO A 98 -15.24 -7.26 15.43
CA PRO A 98 -14.08 -6.41 15.14
C PRO A 98 -12.77 -6.90 15.77
N THR A 99 -12.83 -7.85 16.71
CA THR A 99 -11.64 -8.33 17.42
C THR A 99 -10.96 -9.45 16.65
N LYS A 100 -9.65 -9.59 16.81
CA LYS A 100 -8.90 -10.63 16.08
C LYS A 100 -9.22 -12.04 16.56
N ASN A 101 -9.54 -12.22 17.84
CA ASN A 101 -9.77 -13.53 18.44
C ASN A 101 -11.08 -14.16 17.95
N GLU A 102 -12.04 -13.37 17.47
CA GLU A 102 -13.29 -13.86 16.86
C GLU A 102 -13.07 -14.61 15.54
N ALA A 103 -11.87 -14.54 14.96
CA ALA A 103 -11.50 -15.38 13.83
C ALA A 103 -11.23 -16.84 14.23
N GLN A 104 -11.10 -17.15 15.52
CA GLN A 104 -10.76 -18.50 15.99
C GLN A 104 -11.81 -19.53 15.57
N GLY A 105 -11.37 -20.49 14.73
CA GLY A 105 -12.23 -21.52 14.17
C GLY A 105 -13.36 -20.99 13.29
N ALA A 106 -13.23 -19.76 12.76
CA ALA A 106 -14.28 -19.20 11.91
C ALA A 106 -14.29 -19.89 10.55
N GLN A 107 -15.39 -20.58 10.25
CA GLN A 107 -15.52 -21.48 9.11
C GLN A 107 -16.76 -21.16 8.26
N ASN A 108 -16.61 -21.23 6.94
CA ASN A 108 -17.69 -21.26 5.97
C ASN A 108 -18.21 -22.70 5.80
N GLU A 109 -19.42 -22.86 5.26
CA GLU A 109 -19.98 -24.16 4.91
C GLU A 109 -19.57 -24.54 3.49
N GLY A 110 -18.71 -25.56 3.34
CA GLY A 110 -18.25 -26.02 2.02
C GLY A 110 -19.36 -26.77 1.27
N LEU A 111 -19.69 -26.32 0.06
CA LEU A 111 -20.77 -26.89 -0.75
C LEU A 111 -20.25 -27.85 -1.82
N SER A 112 -19.11 -27.53 -2.44
CA SER A 112 -18.47 -28.39 -3.44
C SER A 112 -17.01 -27.99 -3.71
N TYR A 113 -16.24 -28.93 -4.25
CA TYR A 113 -14.86 -28.74 -4.70
C TYR A 113 -14.77 -29.11 -6.17
N GLN A 114 -14.29 -28.22 -7.03
CA GLN A 114 -14.28 -28.43 -8.48
C GLN A 114 -12.86 -28.48 -8.98
N PHE A 115 -12.66 -29.23 -10.06
CA PHE A 115 -11.36 -29.34 -10.67
C PHE A 115 -11.44 -29.45 -12.18
N CYS A 116 -10.36 -29.02 -12.81
CA CYS A 116 -10.04 -29.37 -14.18
C CYS A 116 -8.60 -29.90 -14.19
N THR A 117 -8.39 -31.06 -14.78
CA THR A 117 -7.07 -31.62 -15.02
C THR A 117 -6.70 -31.43 -16.48
N ARG A 118 -5.45 -31.06 -16.74
CA ARG A 118 -4.96 -30.79 -18.09
C ARG A 118 -3.54 -31.30 -18.23
N LEU A 119 -3.33 -32.31 -19.08
CA LEU A 119 -2.01 -32.86 -19.37
C LEU A 119 -1.37 -32.07 -20.51
N ILE A 120 -0.21 -31.47 -20.25
CA ILE A 120 0.54 -30.72 -21.24
C ILE A 120 1.95 -31.29 -21.39
N CYS A 121 2.43 -31.36 -22.64
CA CYS A 121 3.75 -31.84 -22.98
C CYS A 121 4.53 -30.78 -23.75
N GLN A 122 5.83 -30.71 -23.49
CA GLN A 122 6.75 -29.82 -24.18
C GLN A 122 6.79 -30.16 -25.68
N GLY A 123 6.80 -29.14 -26.55
CA GLY A 123 6.85 -29.31 -28.00
C GLY A 123 5.53 -29.72 -28.68
N ARG A 124 4.43 -29.89 -27.93
CA ARG A 124 3.09 -30.16 -28.48
C ARG A 124 2.18 -28.95 -28.30
N GLN A 125 2.43 -27.88 -29.05
CA GLN A 125 1.67 -26.62 -28.95
C GLN A 125 0.35 -26.66 -29.71
N ASP A 126 0.29 -27.36 -30.84
CA ASP A 126 -0.89 -27.40 -31.72
C ASP A 126 -1.89 -28.52 -31.37
N GLU A 127 -1.57 -29.38 -30.40
CA GLU A 127 -2.48 -30.43 -29.93
C GLU A 127 -3.40 -29.88 -28.86
N THR A 128 -4.72 -30.11 -29.02
CA THR A 128 -5.69 -29.90 -27.93
C THR A 128 -5.29 -30.76 -26.74
N PRO A 129 -4.96 -30.17 -25.58
CA PRO A 129 -4.57 -30.93 -24.41
C PRO A 129 -5.67 -31.89 -23.96
N VAL A 130 -5.26 -33.08 -23.54
CA VAL A 130 -6.16 -34.03 -22.89
C VAL A 130 -6.55 -33.47 -21.54
N GLN A 131 -7.86 -33.40 -21.26
CA GLN A 131 -8.40 -32.82 -20.05
C GLN A 131 -9.55 -33.65 -19.47
N SER A 132 -9.76 -33.51 -18.16
CA SER A 132 -10.91 -34.05 -17.44
C SER A 132 -11.36 -33.05 -16.38
N SER A 133 -12.65 -32.73 -16.34
CA SER A 133 -13.22 -31.81 -15.37
C SER A 133 -14.21 -32.53 -14.45
N GLY A 134 -14.31 -32.11 -13.19
CA GLY A 134 -15.17 -32.75 -12.21
C GLY A 134 -15.56 -31.84 -11.06
N ILE A 135 -16.58 -32.27 -10.33
CA ILE A 135 -17.04 -31.67 -9.09
C ILE A 135 -17.12 -32.77 -8.03
N ILE A 136 -16.78 -32.42 -6.79
CA ILE A 136 -16.85 -33.29 -5.63
C ILE A 136 -17.78 -32.64 -4.62
N ILE A 137 -18.77 -33.41 -4.19
CA ILE A 137 -19.73 -33.02 -3.16
C ILE A 137 -19.28 -33.65 -1.84
N PRO A 138 -18.88 -32.84 -0.85
CA PRO A 138 -18.52 -33.37 0.45
C PRO A 138 -19.74 -33.97 1.15
N ALA A 139 -19.50 -34.93 2.05
CA ALA A 139 -20.51 -35.33 3.02
C ALA A 139 -20.83 -34.14 3.94
N ASP A 140 -22.10 -34.06 4.40
CA ASP A 140 -22.55 -32.95 5.23
C ASP A 140 -21.66 -32.77 6.47
N GLY A 141 -21.16 -31.54 6.67
CA GLY A 141 -20.29 -31.20 7.79
C GLY A 141 -18.84 -31.69 7.68
N HIS A 142 -18.45 -32.36 6.59
CA HIS A 142 -17.10 -32.84 6.36
C HIS A 142 -16.34 -32.01 5.31
N ARG A 143 -15.05 -31.79 5.53
CA ARG A 143 -14.14 -31.17 4.56
C ARG A 143 -13.23 -32.21 3.95
N LEU A 144 -12.89 -32.00 2.68
CA LEU A 144 -11.90 -32.86 2.02
C LEU A 144 -10.50 -32.48 2.48
N LEU A 145 -9.63 -33.47 2.62
CA LEU A 145 -8.20 -33.24 2.68
C LEU A 145 -7.70 -32.88 1.28
N LEU A 146 -6.78 -31.92 1.18
CA LEU A 146 -6.23 -31.48 -0.10
C LEU A 146 -5.58 -32.64 -0.89
N ARG A 147 -4.94 -33.57 -0.18
CA ARG A 147 -4.31 -34.77 -0.77
C ARG A 147 -5.32 -35.72 -1.41
N ASP A 148 -6.51 -35.87 -0.81
CA ASP A 148 -7.56 -36.75 -1.32
C ASP A 148 -8.24 -36.11 -2.54
N PHE A 149 -8.47 -34.79 -2.50
CA PHE A 149 -8.93 -34.02 -3.66
C PHE A 149 -8.00 -34.18 -4.87
N ILE A 150 -6.69 -34.05 -4.67
CA ILE A 150 -5.71 -34.24 -5.76
C ILE A 150 -5.72 -35.68 -6.27
N ALA A 151 -5.81 -36.68 -5.38
CA ALA A 151 -5.89 -38.09 -5.77
C ALA A 151 -7.15 -38.39 -6.58
N ILE A 152 -8.31 -37.83 -6.21
CA ILE A 152 -9.55 -37.93 -6.97
C ILE A 152 -9.39 -37.33 -8.37
N ALA A 153 -8.81 -36.13 -8.47
CA ALA A 153 -8.61 -35.46 -9.76
C ALA A 153 -7.70 -36.28 -10.70
N ILE A 154 -6.60 -36.83 -10.17
CA ILE A 154 -5.69 -37.72 -10.92
C ILE A 154 -6.42 -39.02 -11.32
N GLY A 155 -7.13 -39.64 -10.39
CA GLY A 155 -7.86 -40.88 -10.62
C GLY A 155 -8.94 -40.72 -11.71
N LYS A 156 -9.66 -39.59 -11.71
CA LYS A 156 -10.64 -39.27 -12.75
C LYS A 156 -9.98 -39.09 -14.13
N PHE A 157 -8.85 -38.39 -14.19
CA PHE A 157 -8.09 -38.27 -15.43
C PHE A 157 -7.66 -39.64 -15.99
N ILE A 158 -7.17 -40.53 -15.11
CA ILE A 158 -6.75 -41.88 -15.49
C ILE A 158 -7.94 -42.72 -15.97
N SER A 159 -9.11 -42.64 -15.31
CA SER A 159 -10.27 -43.44 -15.69
C SER A 159 -10.87 -43.02 -17.03
N GLU A 160 -10.87 -41.73 -17.35
CA GLU A 160 -11.34 -41.21 -18.63
C GLU A 160 -10.30 -41.38 -19.76
N HIS A 161 -9.00 -41.35 -19.42
CA HIS A 161 -7.90 -41.39 -20.38
C HIS A 161 -6.88 -42.50 -20.06
N PRO A 162 -7.28 -43.79 -20.07
CA PRO A 162 -6.44 -44.90 -19.62
C PRO A 162 -5.15 -45.10 -20.44
N GLY A 163 -5.07 -44.55 -21.66
CA GLY A 163 -3.88 -44.57 -22.50
C GLY A 163 -2.83 -43.50 -22.16
N GLN A 164 -3.15 -42.54 -21.30
CA GLN A 164 -2.24 -41.47 -20.89
C GLN A 164 -1.55 -41.82 -19.57
N LYS A 165 -0.29 -41.39 -19.44
CA LYS A 165 0.45 -41.50 -18.18
C LYS A 165 0.51 -40.16 -17.48
N VAL A 166 0.43 -40.19 -16.16
CA VAL A 166 0.42 -38.99 -15.32
C VAL A 166 1.84 -38.67 -14.84
N PRO A 167 2.39 -37.47 -15.14
CA PRO A 167 3.68 -37.06 -14.64
C PRO A 167 3.66 -36.82 -13.12
N THR A 168 4.80 -37.10 -12.47
CA THR A 168 4.96 -36.92 -11.02
C THR A 168 5.10 -35.46 -10.57
N ASP A 169 5.38 -34.52 -11.48
CA ASP A 169 5.42 -33.07 -11.19
C ASP A 169 4.08 -32.45 -11.58
N ILE A 170 3.35 -31.94 -10.58
CA ILE A 170 1.97 -31.45 -10.74
C ILE A 170 1.91 -29.99 -10.34
N TYR A 171 1.19 -29.19 -11.13
CA TYR A 171 0.81 -27.83 -10.75
C TYR A 171 -0.62 -27.81 -10.24
N LEU A 172 -0.81 -27.43 -8.97
CA LEU A 172 -2.13 -27.12 -8.42
C LEU A 172 -2.35 -25.61 -8.54
N VAL A 173 -3.38 -25.20 -9.27
CA VAL A 173 -3.58 -23.82 -9.71
C VAL A 173 -4.97 -23.35 -9.32
N GLY A 174 -5.05 -22.28 -8.52
CA GLY A 174 -6.30 -21.61 -8.17
C GLY A 174 -6.25 -20.13 -8.53
N HIS A 175 -7.39 -19.45 -8.40
CA HIS A 175 -7.46 -17.99 -8.55
C HIS A 175 -7.82 -17.36 -7.20
N PHE A 176 -6.89 -16.60 -6.62
CA PHE A 176 -7.04 -16.10 -5.25
C PHE A 176 -7.15 -17.22 -4.22
N THR A 177 -6.16 -18.12 -4.24
CA THR A 177 -5.97 -19.31 -3.37
C THR A 177 -6.18 -19.08 -1.86
N ARG A 178 -6.17 -17.82 -1.42
CA ARG A 178 -6.51 -17.44 -0.05
C ARG A 178 -7.97 -17.72 0.28
N ALA A 179 -8.90 -17.67 -0.68
CA ALA A 179 -10.29 -18.01 -0.44
C ALA A 179 -10.48 -19.53 -0.36
N ASP A 180 -9.90 -20.27 -1.30
CA ASP A 180 -10.27 -21.67 -1.54
C ASP A 180 -9.47 -22.68 -0.71
N LEU A 181 -8.16 -22.49 -0.57
CA LEU A 181 -7.33 -23.46 0.17
C LEU A 181 -7.75 -23.66 1.65
N PRO A 182 -8.21 -22.63 2.39
CA PRO A 182 -8.74 -22.83 3.73
C PRO A 182 -9.98 -23.73 3.82
N MET A 183 -10.69 -23.97 2.71
CA MET A 183 -11.85 -24.87 2.70
C MET A 183 -11.45 -26.35 2.83
N PHE A 184 -10.17 -26.69 2.64
CA PHE A 184 -9.66 -28.03 2.87
C PHE A 184 -9.36 -28.27 4.35
N ASP A 185 -9.56 -29.50 4.81
CA ASP A 185 -9.18 -29.90 6.16
C ASP A 185 -7.65 -29.87 6.36
N GLU A 186 -7.20 -29.66 7.60
CA GLU A 186 -5.79 -29.54 8.00
C GLU A 186 -4.99 -28.43 7.27
N PHE A 187 -5.65 -27.53 6.52
CA PHE A 187 -4.99 -26.55 5.66
C PHE A 187 -3.93 -25.71 6.37
N ALA A 188 -4.22 -25.21 7.58
CA ALA A 188 -3.32 -24.29 8.28
C ALA A 188 -1.94 -24.93 8.56
N ASP A 189 -1.90 -26.21 8.90
CA ASP A 189 -0.65 -26.94 9.17
C ASP A 189 0.09 -27.31 7.88
N ASP A 190 -0.65 -27.65 6.83
CA ASP A 190 -0.08 -27.86 5.49
C ASP A 190 0.49 -26.58 4.89
N ALA A 191 -0.18 -25.45 5.07
CA ALA A 191 0.26 -24.14 4.64
C ALA A 191 1.56 -23.72 5.35
N LYS A 192 1.62 -23.87 6.68
CA LYS A 192 2.84 -23.58 7.48
C LYS A 192 4.01 -24.44 7.02
N SER A 193 3.79 -25.71 6.71
CA SER A 193 4.87 -26.65 6.38
C SER A 193 5.34 -26.57 4.92
N THR A 194 4.43 -26.32 3.97
CA THR A 194 4.72 -26.49 2.53
C THR A 194 4.56 -25.24 1.68
N MET A 195 3.84 -24.22 2.14
CA MET A 195 3.50 -23.04 1.34
C MET A 195 4.26 -21.79 1.80
N SER A 196 4.01 -20.67 1.11
CA SER A 196 4.60 -19.36 1.39
C SER A 196 3.60 -18.26 1.04
N ASN A 197 3.69 -17.14 1.75
CA ASN A 197 2.86 -15.96 1.51
C ASN A 197 3.52 -15.07 0.45
N VAL A 198 2.87 -14.93 -0.70
CA VAL A 198 3.29 -13.98 -1.74
C VAL A 198 2.13 -13.04 -2.04
N ARG A 199 2.29 -11.75 -1.74
CA ARG A 199 1.25 -10.72 -1.91
C ARG A 199 -0.12 -11.10 -1.31
N SER A 200 -0.10 -11.73 -0.12
CA SER A 200 -1.30 -12.13 0.63
C SER A 200 -2.09 -13.30 0.00
N THR A 201 -1.42 -14.17 -0.75
CA THR A 201 -1.96 -15.46 -1.23
C THR A 201 -0.99 -16.61 -0.93
N PHE A 202 -1.43 -17.86 -1.13
CA PHE A 202 -0.67 -19.06 -0.80
C PHE A 202 -0.05 -19.70 -2.05
N VAL A 203 1.27 -19.85 -2.05
CA VAL A 203 2.01 -20.45 -3.18
C VAL A 203 3.20 -21.27 -2.72
N SER A 204 3.67 -22.19 -3.57
CA SER A 204 4.92 -22.92 -3.36
C SER A 204 6.12 -22.18 -3.96
N VAL A 205 7.03 -21.64 -3.14
CA VAL A 205 8.27 -20.97 -3.63
C VAL A 205 9.42 -21.97 -3.77
N ASP A 206 9.93 -22.48 -2.65
CA ASP A 206 11.16 -23.30 -2.64
C ASP A 206 10.92 -24.81 -2.62
N ARG A 207 9.73 -25.25 -2.19
CA ARG A 207 9.41 -26.66 -1.95
C ARG A 207 8.06 -27.00 -2.54
N ALA A 208 8.02 -28.06 -3.33
CA ALA A 208 6.77 -28.73 -3.66
C ALA A 208 6.27 -29.50 -2.42
N MET A 209 4.96 -29.62 -2.31
CA MET A 209 4.31 -30.49 -1.35
C MET A 209 4.44 -31.94 -1.83
N PRO A 210 5.15 -32.82 -1.11
CA PRO A 210 5.20 -34.24 -1.46
C PRO A 210 3.86 -34.89 -1.10
N MET A 211 3.33 -35.70 -2.02
CA MET A 211 2.11 -36.49 -1.81
C MET A 211 2.41 -37.95 -2.15
N ARG A 212 2.37 -38.82 -1.14
CA ARG A 212 2.55 -40.27 -1.32
C ARG A 212 1.18 -40.93 -1.47
N VAL A 213 1.04 -41.75 -2.50
CA VAL A 213 -0.12 -42.60 -2.73
C VAL A 213 0.26 -44.04 -2.40
N VAL A 214 -0.55 -44.71 -1.59
CA VAL A 214 -0.31 -46.07 -1.10
C VAL A 214 -1.49 -46.99 -1.36
N ASP A 215 -1.23 -48.27 -1.52
CA ASP A 215 -2.28 -49.29 -1.64
C ASP A 215 -2.91 -49.64 -0.27
N GLU A 216 -3.92 -50.52 -0.27
CA GLU A 216 -4.59 -51.02 0.94
C GLU A 216 -3.62 -51.69 1.94
N ARG A 217 -2.46 -52.16 1.47
CA ARG A 217 -1.41 -52.79 2.29
C ARG A 217 -0.36 -51.79 2.77
N GLY A 218 -0.52 -50.50 2.45
CA GLY A 218 0.41 -49.43 2.77
C GLY A 218 1.68 -49.41 1.91
N GLN A 219 1.70 -50.12 0.78
CA GLN A 219 2.83 -50.12 -0.15
C GLN A 219 2.77 -48.89 -1.05
N ASP A 220 3.93 -48.29 -1.33
CA ASP A 220 4.02 -47.10 -2.18
C ASP A 220 3.60 -47.41 -3.63
N VAL A 221 2.55 -46.73 -4.09
CA VAL A 221 2.06 -46.76 -5.47
C VAL A 221 2.72 -45.66 -6.29
N ALA A 222 2.75 -44.43 -5.76
CA ALA A 222 3.32 -43.26 -6.42
C ALA A 222 3.73 -42.18 -5.42
N GLU A 223 4.68 -41.33 -5.80
CA GLU A 223 5.02 -40.10 -5.08
C GLU A 223 4.96 -38.91 -6.04
N PHE A 224 4.09 -37.95 -5.73
CA PHE A 224 3.89 -36.73 -6.50
C PHE A 224 4.52 -35.52 -5.82
N SER A 225 4.97 -34.59 -6.64
CA SER A 225 5.51 -33.29 -6.26
C SER A 225 4.52 -32.21 -6.68
N ILE A 226 3.73 -31.72 -5.73
CA ILE A 226 2.67 -30.74 -5.99
C ILE A 226 3.19 -29.32 -5.79
N ARG A 227 3.07 -28.45 -6.79
CA ARG A 227 3.42 -27.03 -6.71
C ARG A 227 2.17 -26.18 -6.77
N VAL A 228 1.91 -25.45 -5.70
CA VAL A 228 0.78 -24.52 -5.63
C VAL A 228 1.13 -23.21 -6.33
N ARG A 229 0.24 -22.75 -7.20
CA ARG A 229 0.32 -21.47 -7.93
C ARG A 229 -1.02 -20.74 -7.84
N ASP A 230 -0.93 -19.42 -7.82
CA ASP A 230 -2.09 -18.54 -7.80
C ASP A 230 -2.10 -17.67 -9.05
N THR A 231 -3.14 -17.81 -9.87
CA THR A 231 -3.27 -17.09 -11.13
C THR A 231 -3.45 -15.59 -10.92
N ILE A 232 -3.93 -15.12 -9.76
CA ILE A 232 -4.06 -13.67 -9.49
C ILE A 232 -2.71 -12.96 -9.44
N LEU A 233 -1.62 -13.69 -9.13
CA LEU A 233 -0.25 -13.16 -9.12
C LEU A 233 0.37 -13.12 -10.53
N LEU A 234 -0.28 -13.79 -11.47
CA LEU A 234 0.15 -13.97 -12.84
C LEU A 234 -0.72 -13.16 -13.81
N ALA A 235 -1.91 -12.72 -13.36
CA ALA A 235 -2.81 -11.85 -14.09
C ALA A 235 -2.30 -10.39 -14.21
N PRO A 236 -2.56 -9.70 -15.34
CA PRO A 236 -2.26 -8.27 -15.49
C PRO A 236 -2.97 -7.39 -14.45
N ALA A 237 -2.40 -6.23 -14.12
CA ALA A 237 -2.91 -5.40 -13.03
C ALA A 237 -4.36 -4.90 -13.26
N ASN A 238 -4.76 -4.73 -14.51
CA ASN A 238 -6.07 -4.27 -14.96
C ASN A 238 -7.04 -5.41 -15.33
N ALA A 239 -6.66 -6.67 -15.07
CA ALA A 239 -7.46 -7.85 -15.41
C ALA A 239 -7.27 -8.92 -14.32
N LYS A 240 -7.48 -8.51 -13.06
CA LYS A 240 -7.19 -9.36 -11.90
C LYS A 240 -8.32 -10.30 -11.53
N GLN A 241 -9.55 -10.04 -11.99
CA GLN A 241 -10.67 -10.92 -11.67
C GLN A 241 -10.61 -12.15 -12.58
N LEU A 242 -11.13 -13.29 -12.11
CA LEU A 242 -11.18 -14.50 -12.92
C LEU A 242 -12.01 -14.31 -14.19
N ALA A 243 -13.08 -13.51 -14.14
CA ALA A 243 -13.88 -13.14 -15.31
C ALA A 243 -13.05 -12.39 -16.37
N ASP A 244 -12.16 -11.48 -15.95
CA ASP A 244 -11.25 -10.78 -16.86
C ASP A 244 -10.29 -11.76 -17.52
N VAL A 245 -9.74 -12.71 -16.75
CA VAL A 245 -8.85 -13.76 -17.25
C VAL A 245 -9.59 -14.64 -18.27
N GLY A 246 -10.81 -15.06 -17.98
CA GLY A 246 -11.65 -15.81 -18.92
C GLY A 246 -11.88 -15.03 -20.23
N LYS A 247 -12.22 -13.74 -20.14
CA LYS A 247 -12.38 -12.86 -21.31
C LYS A 247 -11.09 -12.73 -22.12
N MET A 248 -9.94 -12.61 -21.46
CA MET A 248 -8.64 -12.55 -22.13
C MET A 248 -8.29 -13.83 -22.91
N LEU A 249 -8.76 -14.98 -22.40
CA LEU A 249 -8.61 -16.28 -23.04
C LEU A 249 -9.64 -16.54 -24.15
N GLY A 250 -10.69 -15.71 -24.25
CA GLY A 250 -11.87 -16.02 -25.07
C GLY A 250 -12.73 -17.15 -24.50
N PHE A 251 -12.56 -17.47 -23.21
CA PHE A 251 -13.27 -18.52 -22.49
C PHE A 251 -13.93 -17.91 -21.25
N ASN A 252 -15.06 -17.25 -21.47
CA ASN A 252 -15.72 -16.44 -20.45
C ASN A 252 -16.19 -17.27 -19.25
N LYS A 253 -16.20 -16.63 -18.08
CA LYS A 253 -16.90 -17.13 -16.91
C LYS A 253 -18.42 -17.16 -17.19
N ILE A 254 -19.15 -18.07 -16.54
CA ILE A 254 -20.60 -18.15 -16.65
C ILE A 254 -21.22 -17.08 -15.74
N GLU A 255 -22.11 -16.26 -16.32
CA GLU A 255 -22.92 -15.28 -15.59
C GLU A 255 -24.17 -15.97 -15.03
N LEU A 256 -24.50 -15.74 -13.76
CA LEU A 256 -25.65 -16.41 -13.11
C LEU A 256 -26.95 -15.61 -13.21
N ALA A 257 -26.89 -14.34 -13.58
CA ALA A 257 -28.04 -13.47 -13.79
C ALA A 257 -27.70 -12.33 -14.77
N ASP A 258 -28.74 -11.68 -15.31
CA ASP A 258 -28.61 -10.57 -16.26
C ASP A 258 -28.18 -9.25 -15.59
N THR A 259 -28.47 -9.11 -14.29
CA THR A 259 -28.14 -7.92 -13.51
C THR A 259 -27.18 -8.23 -12.37
N LEU A 260 -26.29 -7.27 -12.08
CA LEU A 260 -25.34 -7.39 -10.96
C LEU A 260 -26.02 -7.53 -9.60
N ALA A 261 -27.22 -6.95 -9.42
CA ALA A 261 -27.95 -7.03 -8.15
C ALA A 261 -28.48 -8.45 -7.89
N GLU A 262 -29.08 -9.06 -8.90
CA GLU A 262 -29.58 -10.45 -8.82
C GLU A 262 -28.41 -11.44 -8.70
N GLU A 263 -27.32 -11.22 -9.44
CA GLU A 263 -26.15 -12.09 -9.35
C GLU A 263 -25.54 -12.07 -7.93
N ARG A 264 -25.57 -10.91 -7.25
CA ARG A 264 -25.15 -10.81 -5.83
C ARG A 264 -26.07 -11.59 -4.90
N GLU A 265 -27.38 -11.51 -5.12
CA GLU A 265 -28.34 -12.24 -4.30
C GLU A 265 -28.12 -13.75 -4.42
N ILE A 266 -27.89 -14.24 -5.65
CA ILE A 266 -27.53 -15.64 -5.90
C ILE A 266 -26.22 -16.01 -5.20
N LYS A 267 -25.16 -15.21 -5.35
CA LYS A 267 -23.87 -15.43 -4.69
C LYS A 267 -23.93 -15.39 -3.17
N GLY A 268 -24.86 -14.62 -2.60
CA GLY A 268 -25.16 -14.60 -1.17
C GLY A 268 -25.85 -15.85 -0.66
N HIS A 269 -26.57 -16.58 -1.52
CA HIS A 269 -27.38 -17.76 -1.18
C HIS A 269 -26.97 -18.99 -2.01
N MET A 270 -25.67 -19.20 -2.17
CA MET A 270 -25.12 -20.26 -3.03
C MET A 270 -25.60 -21.67 -2.63
N LYS A 271 -25.87 -21.90 -1.34
CA LYS A 271 -26.45 -23.17 -0.86
C LYS A 271 -27.85 -23.42 -1.44
N GLN A 272 -28.68 -22.39 -1.48
CA GLN A 272 -30.01 -22.46 -2.04
C GLN A 272 -29.96 -22.60 -3.57
N PHE A 273 -29.11 -21.81 -4.24
CA PHE A 273 -28.92 -21.90 -5.69
C PHE A 273 -28.46 -23.30 -6.13
N ARG A 274 -27.56 -23.95 -5.37
CA ARG A 274 -27.15 -25.34 -5.61
C ARG A 274 -28.32 -26.33 -5.54
N ALA A 275 -29.24 -26.15 -4.59
CA ALA A 275 -30.40 -27.02 -4.42
C ALA A 275 -31.44 -26.80 -5.53
N ASP A 276 -31.69 -25.53 -5.88
CA ASP A 276 -32.74 -25.13 -6.81
C ASP A 276 -32.31 -25.29 -8.28
N ASN A 277 -31.02 -25.15 -8.59
CA ASN A 277 -30.50 -25.14 -9.96
C ASN A 277 -29.15 -25.87 -10.10
N TRP A 278 -29.15 -27.16 -9.76
CA TRP A 278 -27.95 -28.01 -9.79
C TRP A 278 -27.18 -28.01 -11.12
N PRO A 279 -27.81 -28.15 -12.32
CA PRO A 279 -27.06 -28.18 -13.58
C PRO A 279 -26.25 -26.91 -13.82
N LEU A 280 -26.86 -25.74 -13.62
CA LEU A 280 -26.18 -24.45 -13.81
C LEU A 280 -25.10 -24.21 -12.75
N PHE A 281 -25.38 -24.54 -11.48
CA PHE A 281 -24.39 -24.48 -10.40
C PHE A 281 -23.15 -25.32 -10.74
N ARG A 282 -23.36 -26.56 -11.20
CA ARG A 282 -22.28 -27.50 -11.55
C ARG A 282 -21.43 -26.95 -12.70
N GLU A 283 -22.06 -26.46 -13.77
CA GLU A 283 -21.33 -25.88 -14.90
C GLU A 283 -20.55 -24.62 -14.51
N TYR A 284 -21.19 -23.72 -13.77
CA TYR A 284 -20.58 -22.49 -13.25
C TYR A 284 -19.34 -22.78 -12.40
N ALA A 285 -19.45 -23.70 -11.45
CA ALA A 285 -18.38 -23.97 -10.50
C ALA A 285 -17.19 -24.70 -11.18
N ILE A 286 -17.46 -25.60 -12.14
CA ILE A 286 -16.40 -26.25 -12.93
C ILE A 286 -15.68 -25.24 -13.84
N ARG A 287 -16.42 -24.27 -14.43
CA ARG A 287 -15.86 -23.28 -15.35
C ARG A 287 -14.70 -22.50 -14.74
N ASP A 288 -14.76 -22.16 -13.45
CA ASP A 288 -13.73 -21.39 -12.77
C ASP A 288 -12.39 -22.17 -12.70
N ALA A 289 -12.45 -23.47 -12.39
CA ALA A 289 -11.29 -24.36 -12.42
C ALA A 289 -10.74 -24.55 -13.85
N GLU A 290 -11.60 -24.61 -14.87
CA GLU A 290 -11.19 -24.70 -16.28
C GLU A 290 -10.42 -23.45 -16.73
N ILE A 291 -10.93 -22.26 -16.42
CA ILE A 291 -10.25 -20.99 -16.72
C ILE A 291 -8.85 -20.98 -16.09
N CYS A 292 -8.73 -21.42 -14.83
CA CYS A 292 -7.44 -21.52 -14.14
C CYS A 292 -6.44 -22.43 -14.86
N THR A 293 -6.86 -23.61 -15.33
CA THR A 293 -5.97 -24.51 -16.08
C THR A 293 -5.54 -23.97 -17.43
N GLN A 294 -6.47 -23.41 -18.20
CA GLN A 294 -6.18 -22.84 -19.52
C GLN A 294 -5.20 -21.67 -19.40
N TYR A 295 -5.41 -20.81 -18.39
CA TYR A 295 -4.48 -19.72 -18.10
C TYR A 295 -3.10 -20.23 -17.67
N GLY A 296 -3.07 -21.24 -16.80
CA GLY A 296 -1.83 -21.88 -16.35
C GLY A 296 -1.03 -22.50 -17.49
N GLU A 297 -1.71 -23.16 -18.43
CA GLU A 297 -1.11 -23.68 -19.66
C GLU A 297 -0.47 -22.57 -20.50
N GLN A 298 -1.21 -21.49 -20.80
CA GLN A 298 -0.67 -20.40 -21.61
C GLN A 298 0.60 -19.81 -20.98
N LEU A 299 0.62 -19.65 -19.67
CA LEU A 299 1.79 -19.16 -18.95
C LEU A 299 2.98 -20.13 -19.00
N ILE A 300 2.75 -21.44 -18.88
CA ILE A 300 3.82 -22.45 -19.00
C ILE A 300 4.38 -22.45 -20.41
N ARG A 301 3.53 -22.42 -21.44
CA ARG A 301 3.96 -22.37 -22.84
C ARG A 301 4.72 -21.10 -23.16
N GLN A 302 4.24 -19.94 -22.69
CA GLN A 302 4.93 -18.66 -22.85
C GLN A 302 6.28 -18.67 -22.13
N TYR A 303 6.37 -19.29 -20.95
CA TYR A 303 7.62 -19.40 -20.20
C TYR A 303 8.64 -20.32 -20.89
N ASP A 304 8.15 -21.40 -21.51
CA ASP A 304 8.98 -22.31 -22.31
C ASP A 304 9.49 -21.63 -23.58
N GLU A 305 8.61 -20.95 -24.31
CA GLU A 305 8.97 -20.19 -25.52
C GLU A 305 10.05 -19.14 -25.25
N LEU A 306 9.93 -18.41 -24.13
CA LEU A 306 10.85 -17.31 -23.81
C LEU A 306 12.17 -17.76 -23.21
N PHE A 307 12.18 -18.84 -22.42
CA PHE A 307 13.33 -19.21 -21.60
C PHE A 307 13.79 -20.66 -21.77
N GLY A 308 13.20 -21.42 -22.70
CA GLY A 308 13.49 -22.84 -22.93
C GLY A 308 13.21 -23.70 -21.69
N LYS A 309 12.30 -23.25 -20.83
CA LYS A 309 11.99 -23.90 -19.56
C LYS A 309 10.49 -24.18 -19.46
N PHE A 310 10.11 -25.44 -19.59
CA PHE A 310 8.75 -25.90 -19.41
C PHE A 310 8.35 -25.89 -17.92
N ALA A 311 7.96 -24.73 -17.38
CA ALA A 311 7.58 -24.55 -15.97
C ALA A 311 6.70 -23.32 -15.77
N MET A 312 5.86 -23.34 -14.73
CA MET A 312 5.03 -22.18 -14.37
C MET A 312 5.79 -21.18 -13.49
N PRO A 313 5.83 -19.87 -13.86
CA PRO A 313 6.45 -18.83 -13.05
C PRO A 313 5.64 -18.53 -11.79
N LEU A 314 6.26 -17.82 -10.83
CA LEU A 314 5.62 -17.48 -9.56
C LEU A 314 4.79 -16.19 -9.63
N THR A 315 5.28 -15.20 -10.39
CA THR A 315 4.60 -13.91 -10.58
C THR A 315 4.85 -13.40 -11.99
N LEU A 316 3.94 -12.59 -12.52
CA LEU A 316 4.10 -12.00 -13.86
C LEU A 316 5.34 -11.11 -13.95
N THR A 317 5.64 -10.38 -12.87
CA THR A 317 6.84 -9.51 -12.78
C THR A 317 8.18 -10.26 -12.88
N SER A 318 8.19 -11.59 -12.71
CA SER A 318 9.41 -12.39 -12.85
C SER A 318 9.86 -12.56 -14.31
N PHE A 319 8.95 -12.44 -15.28
CA PHE A 319 9.30 -12.46 -16.71
C PHE A 319 10.21 -11.28 -17.05
N GLY A 320 9.82 -10.06 -16.63
CA GLY A 320 10.53 -8.84 -16.99
C GLY A 320 11.97 -8.82 -16.49
N SER A 321 12.20 -9.24 -15.25
CA SER A 321 13.58 -9.36 -14.71
C SER A 321 14.46 -10.34 -15.50
N LYS A 322 13.92 -11.50 -15.84
CA LYS A 322 14.65 -12.52 -16.62
C LYS A 322 14.90 -12.10 -18.06
N LEU A 323 13.95 -11.44 -18.71
CA LEU A 323 14.11 -10.93 -20.07
C LEU A 323 15.18 -9.83 -20.12
N ALA A 324 15.15 -8.88 -19.17
CA ALA A 324 16.17 -7.84 -19.08
C ALA A 324 17.59 -8.45 -18.90
N ILE A 325 17.73 -9.41 -17.98
CA ILE A 325 18.99 -10.13 -17.75
C ILE A 325 19.44 -10.92 -19.00
N ALA A 326 18.53 -11.67 -19.61
CA ALA A 326 18.85 -12.48 -20.79
C ALA A 326 19.35 -11.61 -21.96
N GLN A 327 18.79 -10.41 -22.13
CA GLN A 327 19.26 -9.47 -23.14
C GLN A 327 20.64 -8.88 -22.81
N TRP A 328 20.95 -8.63 -21.54
CA TRP A 328 22.31 -8.26 -21.13
C TRP A 328 23.31 -9.36 -21.48
N GLU A 329 22.97 -10.61 -21.17
CA GLU A 329 23.80 -11.78 -21.48
C GLU A 329 23.99 -11.98 -22.99
N GLN A 330 22.94 -11.74 -23.79
CA GLN A 330 23.03 -11.77 -25.27
C GLN A 330 23.98 -10.70 -25.83
N LYS A 331 24.10 -9.54 -25.15
CA LYS A 331 25.09 -8.51 -25.46
C LYS A 331 26.49 -8.82 -24.92
N GLY A 332 26.66 -9.94 -24.23
CA GLY A 332 27.92 -10.33 -23.58
C GLY A 332 28.17 -9.65 -22.23
N TRP A 333 27.19 -8.97 -21.64
CA TRP A 333 27.32 -8.33 -20.34
C TRP A 333 26.94 -9.29 -19.21
N LYS A 334 27.73 -9.35 -18.14
CA LYS A 334 27.34 -10.09 -16.96
C LYS A 334 26.36 -9.27 -16.12
N PRO A 335 25.29 -9.86 -15.56
CA PRO A 335 24.34 -9.13 -14.73
C PRO A 335 24.99 -8.42 -13.53
N ASP A 336 25.97 -9.08 -12.89
CA ASP A 336 26.73 -8.50 -11.77
C ASP A 336 27.49 -7.24 -12.19
N GLU A 337 28.07 -7.20 -13.39
CA GLU A 337 28.79 -6.03 -13.90
C GLU A 337 27.84 -4.85 -14.13
N VAL A 338 26.64 -5.10 -14.69
CA VAL A 338 25.62 -4.06 -14.89
C VAL A 338 25.10 -3.54 -13.54
N LEU A 339 24.90 -4.44 -12.57
CA LEU A 339 24.32 -4.15 -11.27
C LEU A 339 25.33 -3.69 -10.21
N GLY A 340 26.62 -3.59 -10.54
CA GLY A 340 27.65 -3.18 -9.58
C GLY A 340 27.77 -4.19 -8.44
N ARG A 341 27.73 -5.48 -8.77
CA ARG A 341 27.89 -6.62 -7.87
C ARG A 341 29.13 -7.43 -8.26
N GLU A 342 29.53 -8.32 -7.38
CA GLU A 342 30.66 -9.24 -7.60
C GLU A 342 30.37 -10.62 -7.01
N GLU A 343 30.84 -11.69 -7.66
CA GLU A 343 30.70 -13.04 -7.14
C GLU A 343 31.72 -13.27 -6.01
N LYS A 344 31.24 -13.58 -4.80
CA LYS A 344 32.08 -13.98 -3.66
C LYS A 344 31.64 -15.33 -3.10
N LYS A 345 32.62 -16.21 -2.83
CA LYS A 345 32.40 -17.50 -2.16
C LYS A 345 32.66 -17.35 -0.67
N VAL A 346 31.63 -17.52 0.14
CA VAL A 346 31.71 -17.43 1.60
C VAL A 346 31.39 -18.77 2.25
N GLN A 347 32.07 -19.09 3.36
CA GLN A 347 31.67 -20.24 4.17
C GLN A 347 30.48 -19.85 5.05
N SER A 348 29.43 -20.66 5.01
CA SER A 348 28.22 -20.48 5.82
C SER A 348 27.87 -21.80 6.51
N PHE A 349 27.66 -21.76 7.82
CA PHE A 349 27.26 -22.95 8.57
C PHE A 349 25.80 -23.31 8.28
N SER A 350 25.57 -24.46 7.67
CA SER A 350 24.21 -24.95 7.40
C SER A 350 23.67 -25.66 8.64
N LYS A 351 22.77 -25.00 9.39
CA LYS A 351 22.07 -25.63 10.52
C LYS A 351 21.36 -26.93 10.14
N LYS A 352 20.89 -27.04 8.88
CA LYS A 352 20.24 -28.25 8.35
C LYS A 352 21.21 -29.42 8.17
N LEU A 353 22.44 -29.13 7.75
CA LEU A 353 23.43 -30.16 7.40
C LEU A 353 24.44 -30.42 8.53
N GLY A 354 24.56 -29.52 9.51
CA GLY A 354 25.48 -29.64 10.64
C GLY A 354 26.95 -29.34 10.29
N TYR A 355 27.23 -28.82 9.09
CA TYR A 355 28.59 -28.44 8.66
C TYR A 355 28.60 -27.17 7.80
N SER A 356 29.79 -26.58 7.66
CA SER A 356 30.02 -25.40 6.82
C SER A 356 29.93 -25.75 5.33
N ILE A 357 29.06 -25.06 4.61
CA ILE A 357 28.95 -25.12 3.16
C ILE A 357 29.54 -23.86 2.55
N THR A 358 30.18 -24.00 1.38
CA THR A 358 30.55 -22.84 0.58
C THR A 358 29.30 -22.35 -0.15
N LYS A 359 28.92 -21.09 0.09
CA LYS A 359 27.80 -20.43 -0.57
C LYS A 359 28.35 -19.32 -1.45
N THR A 360 27.92 -19.28 -2.70
CA THR A 360 28.16 -18.13 -3.58
C THR A 360 27.15 -17.03 -3.23
N ILE A 361 27.65 -15.82 -3.02
CA ILE A 361 26.87 -14.61 -2.79
C ILE A 361 27.28 -13.54 -3.80
N HIS A 362 26.38 -12.59 -4.06
CA HIS A 362 26.59 -11.48 -5.01
C HIS A 362 26.45 -10.13 -4.29
N PRO A 363 27.36 -9.80 -3.36
CA PRO A 363 27.37 -8.49 -2.72
C PRO A 363 27.64 -7.38 -3.75
N HIS A 364 27.27 -6.16 -3.39
CA HIS A 364 27.69 -4.98 -4.14
C HIS A 364 29.21 -4.81 -4.10
N GLN A 365 29.78 -4.35 -5.21
CA GLN A 365 31.18 -3.94 -5.28
C GLN A 365 31.47 -2.86 -4.24
N GLU A 366 32.71 -2.80 -3.75
CA GLU A 366 33.10 -1.96 -2.62
C GLU A 366 32.68 -0.48 -2.79
N LEU A 367 33.01 0.14 -3.93
CA LEU A 367 32.66 1.56 -4.17
C LEU A 367 31.14 1.77 -4.21
N VAL A 368 30.40 0.84 -4.79
CA VAL A 368 28.92 0.88 -4.82
C VAL A 368 28.37 0.75 -3.40
N HIS A 369 28.90 -0.20 -2.63
CA HIS A 369 28.48 -0.50 -1.26
C HIS A 369 28.54 0.73 -0.35
N TYR A 370 29.60 1.54 -0.45
CA TYR A 370 29.78 2.76 0.35
C TYR A 370 28.71 3.83 0.10
N GLU A 371 28.05 3.79 -1.06
CA GLU A 371 27.08 4.80 -1.48
C GLU A 371 25.62 4.33 -1.37
N LEU A 372 25.37 3.04 -1.11
CA LEU A 372 24.02 2.45 -1.15
C LEU A 372 23.02 3.17 -0.25
N ASP A 373 23.38 3.45 1.00
CA ASP A 373 22.48 4.12 1.96
C ASP A 373 22.17 5.55 1.52
N PHE A 374 23.20 6.28 1.06
CA PHE A 374 23.04 7.65 0.59
C PHE A 374 22.14 7.73 -0.64
N VAL A 375 22.39 6.91 -1.65
CA VAL A 375 21.57 6.87 -2.88
C VAL A 375 20.18 6.32 -2.62
N SER A 376 20.04 5.37 -1.69
CA SER A 376 18.73 4.89 -1.25
C SER A 376 17.91 6.03 -0.64
N GLU A 377 18.51 6.99 0.07
CA GLU A 377 17.82 8.19 0.54
C GLU A 377 17.32 9.13 -0.57
N ALA A 378 17.93 9.09 -1.76
CA ALA A 378 17.42 9.78 -2.95
C ALA A 378 16.27 9.01 -3.65
N TYR A 379 16.04 7.74 -3.30
CA TYR A 379 14.90 6.98 -3.81
C TYR A 379 13.59 7.36 -3.09
N HIS A 380 12.76 8.12 -3.79
CA HIS A 380 11.39 8.47 -3.40
C HIS A 380 10.37 7.86 -4.37
N GLY A 381 9.12 7.72 -3.93
CA GLY A 381 8.01 7.30 -4.79
C GLY A 381 7.57 8.40 -5.77
N GLY A 382 6.43 8.23 -6.42
CA GLY A 382 5.86 9.28 -7.30
C GLY A 382 5.46 10.56 -6.57
N ARG A 383 5.31 11.67 -7.30
CA ARG A 383 4.83 12.96 -6.75
C ARG A 383 3.35 12.84 -6.40
N ASN A 384 2.94 13.19 -5.19
CA ASN A 384 1.55 13.07 -4.76
C ASN A 384 1.14 14.26 -3.87
N GLU A 385 0.30 15.14 -4.38
CA GLU A 385 -0.13 16.39 -3.73
C GLU A 385 -1.59 16.73 -4.07
N GLN A 386 -2.27 17.39 -3.13
CA GLN A 386 -3.58 18.01 -3.34
C GLN A 386 -3.41 19.53 -3.27
N PHE A 387 -3.83 20.24 -4.32
CA PHE A 387 -3.66 21.70 -4.40
C PHE A 387 -4.93 22.47 -4.05
N LEU A 388 -6.09 21.90 -4.37
CA LEU A 388 -7.40 22.49 -4.09
C LEU A 388 -8.17 21.65 -3.06
N TYR A 389 -8.83 22.27 -2.10
CA TYR A 389 -9.71 21.61 -1.13
C TYR A 389 -11.14 22.09 -1.33
N GLY A 390 -12.11 21.20 -1.14
CA GLY A 390 -13.54 21.49 -1.25
C GLY A 390 -14.04 21.53 -2.69
N ILE A 391 -15.06 22.36 -2.91
CA ILE A 391 -15.80 22.52 -4.16
C ILE A 391 -14.97 23.38 -5.13
N CYS A 392 -14.62 22.82 -6.29
CA CYS A 392 -13.90 23.55 -7.33
C CYS A 392 -14.83 24.28 -8.30
N ASP A 393 -14.26 25.16 -9.13
CA ASP A 393 -15.02 25.86 -10.16
C ASP A 393 -15.56 24.86 -11.20
N GLU A 394 -16.77 25.10 -11.70
CA GLU A 394 -17.27 24.37 -12.86
C GLU A 394 -16.44 24.74 -14.10
N GLY A 395 -16.06 23.75 -14.89
CA GLY A 395 -15.24 23.95 -16.08
C GLY A 395 -15.03 22.67 -16.85
N THR A 396 -13.96 22.62 -17.65
CA THR A 396 -13.51 21.36 -18.24
C THR A 396 -12.22 20.97 -17.55
N TRP A 397 -12.27 19.89 -16.78
CA TRP A 397 -11.13 19.38 -16.04
C TRP A 397 -10.67 18.08 -16.66
N ARG A 398 -9.37 17.98 -16.96
CA ARG A 398 -8.78 16.82 -17.64
C ARG A 398 -7.71 16.19 -16.76
N ASP A 399 -7.82 14.88 -16.60
CA ASP A 399 -6.86 14.04 -15.90
C ASP A 399 -5.81 13.55 -16.90
N HIS A 400 -4.64 14.19 -16.88
CA HIS A 400 -3.54 13.93 -17.79
C HIS A 400 -2.51 13.00 -17.15
N ASP A 401 -1.98 12.05 -17.91
CA ASP A 401 -0.93 11.13 -17.46
C ASP A 401 0.21 11.01 -18.47
N LEU A 402 1.44 10.86 -17.98
CA LEU A 402 2.58 10.51 -18.81
C LEU A 402 2.47 9.05 -19.28
N SER A 403 2.32 8.83 -20.58
CA SER A 403 2.10 7.50 -21.14
C SER A 403 3.35 6.62 -21.00
N SER A 404 3.28 5.66 -20.07
CA SER A 404 4.37 4.74 -19.67
C SER A 404 5.61 5.46 -19.16
N ALA A 405 5.41 6.33 -18.16
CA ALA A 405 6.47 7.16 -17.58
C ALA A 405 7.72 6.38 -17.15
N TYR A 406 7.56 5.37 -16.29
CA TYR A 406 8.71 4.60 -15.78
C TYR A 406 9.43 3.77 -16.85
N PRO A 407 8.74 3.02 -17.75
CA PRO A 407 9.41 2.37 -18.88
C PRO A 407 10.24 3.33 -19.73
N THR A 408 9.72 4.52 -20.03
CA THR A 408 10.47 5.55 -20.78
C THR A 408 11.67 6.05 -19.98
N ALA A 409 11.56 6.23 -18.66
CA ALA A 409 12.70 6.62 -17.84
C ALA A 409 13.76 5.51 -17.75
N MET A 410 13.37 4.23 -17.80
CA MET A 410 14.31 3.10 -17.80
C MET A 410 15.19 3.08 -19.04
N THR A 411 14.67 3.44 -20.22
CA THR A 411 15.45 3.44 -21.48
C THR A 411 16.55 4.51 -21.51
N LEU A 412 16.48 5.49 -20.62
CA LEU A 412 17.52 6.51 -20.47
C LEU A 412 18.72 6.05 -19.64
N LEU A 413 18.62 4.92 -18.93
CA LEU A 413 19.76 4.40 -18.17
C LEU A 413 20.81 3.79 -19.11
N CYS A 414 22.04 4.30 -19.00
CA CYS A 414 23.23 3.76 -19.65
C CYS A 414 23.98 2.80 -18.72
N LYS A 415 24.86 1.97 -19.31
CA LYS A 415 25.71 1.04 -18.57
C LYS A 415 26.67 1.81 -17.66
N PRO A 416 26.61 1.64 -16.32
CA PRO A 416 27.47 2.38 -15.41
C PRO A 416 28.90 1.80 -15.35
N ASP A 417 29.86 2.68 -15.08
CA ASP A 417 31.23 2.35 -14.71
C ASP A 417 31.38 2.45 -13.19
N TRP A 418 31.17 1.32 -12.51
CA TRP A 418 31.17 1.23 -11.05
C TRP A 418 32.56 1.35 -10.42
N GLU A 419 33.64 1.29 -11.21
CA GLU A 419 35.02 1.43 -10.73
C GLU A 419 35.44 2.91 -10.60
N ARG A 420 34.66 3.82 -11.20
CA ARG A 420 35.00 5.26 -11.30
C ARG A 420 33.97 6.17 -10.63
N ILE A 421 33.42 5.74 -9.49
CA ILE A 421 32.45 6.57 -8.75
C ILE A 421 33.12 7.88 -8.28
N GLU A 422 32.61 9.00 -8.80
CA GLU A 422 33.05 10.35 -8.48
C GLU A 422 32.28 10.89 -7.28
N ARG A 423 32.96 11.57 -6.37
CA ARG A 423 32.36 12.23 -5.19
C ARG A 423 32.59 13.72 -5.26
N ASP A 424 31.74 14.47 -4.56
CA ASP A 424 31.85 15.93 -4.44
C ASP A 424 31.82 16.66 -5.80
N VAL A 425 31.11 16.09 -6.77
CA VAL A 425 30.79 16.71 -8.08
C VAL A 425 30.00 18.00 -7.85
N ALA A 426 30.46 19.10 -8.43
CA ALA A 426 29.78 20.38 -8.34
C ALA A 426 28.36 20.29 -8.92
N ILE A 427 27.40 21.01 -8.35
CA ILE A 427 26.00 20.96 -8.78
C ILE A 427 25.87 21.44 -10.24
N GLU A 428 26.71 22.38 -10.62
CA GLU A 428 26.76 23.00 -11.94
C GLU A 428 27.09 21.98 -13.03
N ASP A 429 27.92 20.98 -12.71
CA ASP A 429 28.42 19.95 -13.61
C ASP A 429 27.50 18.71 -13.71
N ILE A 430 26.38 18.70 -12.98
CA ILE A 430 25.41 17.59 -13.00
C ILE A 430 24.37 17.82 -14.08
N GLU A 431 24.36 16.97 -15.11
CA GLU A 431 23.45 17.06 -16.25
C GLU A 431 22.19 16.18 -16.11
N LEU A 432 21.16 16.45 -16.91
CA LEU A 432 19.82 15.85 -16.78
C LEU A 432 19.83 14.32 -16.72
N LEU A 433 20.67 13.69 -17.55
CA LEU A 433 20.73 12.23 -17.71
C LEU A 433 21.91 11.60 -16.96
N ASP A 434 22.63 12.37 -16.15
CA ASP A 434 23.72 11.82 -15.33
C ASP A 434 23.15 10.84 -14.31
N LEU A 435 23.90 9.75 -14.09
CA LEU A 435 23.66 8.87 -12.94
C LEU A 435 24.29 9.49 -11.68
N ALA A 436 23.78 10.66 -11.31
CA ALA A 436 24.28 11.49 -10.21
C ALA A 436 23.20 11.75 -9.15
N PHE A 437 23.65 11.90 -7.90
CA PHE A 437 22.83 12.06 -6.72
C PHE A 437 23.46 13.08 -5.78
N ALA A 438 22.64 13.96 -5.19
CA ALA A 438 23.14 14.96 -4.27
C ALA A 438 22.22 15.13 -3.05
N SER A 439 22.85 15.43 -1.91
CA SER A 439 22.21 16.07 -0.76
C SER A 439 22.44 17.56 -0.86
N VAL A 440 21.36 18.33 -0.91
CA VAL A 440 21.39 19.79 -1.03
C VAL A 440 20.51 20.42 0.04
N ASP A 441 21.00 21.50 0.65
CA ASP A 441 20.10 22.48 1.26
C ASP A 441 19.59 23.37 0.11
N PHE A 442 18.28 23.62 0.05
CA PHE A 442 17.66 24.33 -1.07
C PHE A 442 16.69 25.41 -0.62
N GLU A 443 16.51 26.43 -1.48
CA GLU A 443 15.47 27.44 -1.35
C GLU A 443 14.96 27.88 -2.72
N PHE A 444 13.68 27.63 -2.99
CA PHE A 444 12.99 28.09 -4.19
C PHE A 444 12.55 29.57 -4.05
N PRO A 445 12.57 30.35 -5.15
CA PRO A 445 11.92 31.65 -5.21
C PRO A 445 10.43 31.55 -4.86
N ARG A 446 9.87 32.60 -4.25
CA ARG A 446 8.43 32.64 -3.92
C ARG A 446 7.50 32.59 -5.15
N SER A 447 8.02 32.91 -6.33
CA SER A 447 7.29 32.80 -7.60
C SER A 447 7.07 31.35 -8.05
N VAL A 448 7.83 30.38 -7.52
CA VAL A 448 7.69 28.96 -7.88
C VAL A 448 6.45 28.37 -7.23
N ARG A 449 5.40 28.16 -8.04
CA ARG A 449 4.10 27.62 -7.59
C ARG A 449 4.20 26.16 -7.14
N PHE A 450 5.04 25.38 -7.80
CA PHE A 450 5.18 23.94 -7.56
C PHE A 450 6.65 23.54 -7.34
N PRO A 451 7.22 23.72 -6.13
CA PRO A 451 8.55 23.24 -5.78
C PRO A 451 8.72 21.76 -6.13
N THR A 452 9.95 21.38 -6.47
CA THR A 452 10.22 20.08 -7.12
C THR A 452 11.14 19.17 -6.31
N LEU A 453 11.78 19.67 -5.26
CA LEU A 453 12.65 18.85 -4.41
C LEU A 453 11.86 18.15 -3.30
N PRO A 454 11.92 16.80 -3.23
CA PRO A 454 11.14 16.05 -2.26
C PRO A 454 11.81 16.05 -0.88
N VAL A 455 11.02 16.38 0.15
CA VAL A 455 11.41 16.27 1.55
C VAL A 455 10.61 15.15 2.20
N ARG A 456 11.31 14.20 2.81
CA ARG A 456 10.72 13.02 3.44
C ARG A 456 10.18 13.35 4.82
N THR A 457 9.02 12.78 5.13
CA THR A 457 8.36 12.88 6.43
C THR A 457 7.90 11.49 6.89
N ALA A 458 7.48 11.36 8.15
CA ALA A 458 6.84 10.13 8.63
C ALA A 458 5.53 9.79 7.87
N ASN A 459 4.91 10.77 7.22
CA ASN A 459 3.61 10.66 6.54
C ASN A 459 3.72 10.65 5.00
N GLY A 460 4.93 10.39 4.45
CA GLY A 460 5.21 10.45 3.02
C GLY A 460 6.11 11.63 2.64
N ILE A 461 6.10 12.04 1.38
CA ILE A 461 6.92 13.16 0.88
C ILE A 461 6.10 14.44 0.75
N ILE A 462 6.76 15.58 0.97
CA ILE A 462 6.26 16.95 0.75
C ILE A 462 7.22 17.72 -0.17
N PHE A 463 6.75 18.83 -0.74
CA PHE A 463 7.52 19.69 -1.65
C PHE A 463 7.50 21.15 -1.14
N PRO A 464 8.25 21.45 -0.06
CA PRO A 464 8.27 22.78 0.53
C PRO A 464 9.12 23.75 -0.30
N ARG A 465 9.06 25.03 0.02
CA ARG A 465 9.84 26.09 -0.61
C ARG A 465 11.32 26.00 -0.26
N LYS A 466 11.68 25.67 0.98
CA LYS A 466 13.07 25.47 1.39
C LYS A 466 13.22 24.24 2.28
N GLY A 467 14.43 23.71 2.37
CA GLY A 467 14.73 22.57 3.21
C GLY A 467 15.97 21.82 2.78
N ARG A 468 15.99 20.52 3.04
CA ARG A 468 17.05 19.61 2.63
C ARG A 468 16.46 18.42 1.88
N ALA A 469 17.04 18.09 0.74
CA ALA A 469 16.65 16.93 -0.06
C ALA A 469 17.86 16.09 -0.46
N CYS A 470 17.69 14.77 -0.46
CA CYS A 470 18.52 13.85 -1.24
C CYS A 470 17.73 13.54 -2.52
N CYS A 471 18.32 13.79 -3.69
CA CYS A 471 17.65 13.65 -4.98
C CYS A 471 18.65 13.30 -6.08
N ALA A 472 18.13 12.82 -7.22
CA ALA A 472 18.94 12.50 -8.38
C ALA A 472 19.04 13.69 -9.36
N ALA A 473 19.91 13.57 -10.34
CA ALA A 473 20.23 14.61 -11.32
C ALA A 473 19.01 15.31 -11.95
N PRO A 474 17.92 14.62 -12.38
CA PRO A 474 16.80 15.28 -13.03
C PRO A 474 16.10 16.34 -12.17
N GLU A 475 15.91 16.06 -10.87
CA GLU A 475 15.30 17.00 -9.93
C GLU A 475 16.21 18.19 -9.64
N LEU A 476 17.54 17.98 -9.58
CA LEU A 476 18.53 19.04 -9.39
C LEU A 476 18.55 19.99 -10.58
N VAL A 477 18.57 19.46 -11.81
CA VAL A 477 18.53 20.25 -13.04
C VAL A 477 17.26 21.09 -13.11
N LEU A 478 16.10 20.48 -12.84
CA LEU A 478 14.85 21.23 -12.80
C LEU A 478 14.85 22.31 -11.71
N ALA A 479 15.34 22.01 -10.51
CA ALA A 479 15.40 23.00 -9.44
C ALA A 479 16.25 24.22 -9.83
N ARG A 480 17.41 24.00 -10.47
CA ARG A 480 18.24 25.09 -11.03
C ARG A 480 17.48 25.92 -12.07
N ARG A 481 16.79 25.26 -13.01
CA ARG A 481 15.98 25.93 -14.05
C ARG A 481 14.84 26.77 -13.46
N LEU A 482 14.29 26.36 -12.32
CA LEU A 482 13.28 27.11 -11.57
C LEU A 482 13.87 28.21 -10.68
N GLY A 483 15.20 28.44 -10.73
CA GLY A 483 15.88 29.49 -9.98
C GLY A 483 16.11 29.16 -8.50
N ALA A 484 16.06 27.89 -8.10
CA ALA A 484 16.35 27.49 -6.73
C ALA A 484 17.81 27.79 -6.36
N GLN A 485 18.02 28.34 -5.17
CA GLN A 485 19.32 28.40 -4.54
C GLN A 485 19.65 27.02 -3.97
N LEU A 486 20.75 26.42 -4.42
CA LEU A 486 21.18 25.09 -3.98
C LEU A 486 22.55 25.19 -3.31
N LYS A 487 22.68 24.64 -2.12
CA LYS A 487 23.94 24.49 -1.41
C LYS A 487 24.27 23.00 -1.30
N LEU A 488 25.35 22.60 -1.98
CA LEU A 488 25.83 21.22 -1.97
C LEU A 488 26.30 20.82 -0.57
N ARG A 489 25.90 19.62 -0.13
CA ARG A 489 26.45 18.97 1.06
C ARG A 489 27.27 17.74 0.72
N ARG A 490 26.80 16.96 -0.24
CA ARG A 490 27.42 15.74 -0.74
C ARG A 490 26.85 15.45 -2.11
N SER A 491 27.69 15.00 -3.02
CA SER A 491 27.26 14.45 -4.31
C SER A 491 28.07 13.22 -4.67
N VAL A 492 27.45 12.37 -5.46
CA VAL A 492 28.04 11.18 -6.05
C VAL A 492 27.59 11.12 -7.50
N ARG A 493 28.50 10.84 -8.43
CA ARG A 493 28.19 10.55 -9.83
C ARG A 493 28.86 9.25 -10.22
N VAL A 494 28.14 8.40 -10.93
CA VAL A 494 28.71 7.23 -11.58
C VAL A 494 28.81 7.55 -13.06
N PRO A 495 30.02 7.62 -13.63
CA PRO A 495 30.19 7.71 -15.08
C PRO A 495 29.45 6.57 -15.77
N VAL A 496 28.91 6.83 -16.95
CA VAL A 496 28.21 5.84 -17.75
C VAL A 496 28.81 5.77 -19.14
N GLU A 497 28.73 4.60 -19.78
CA GLU A 497 29.10 4.44 -21.19
C GLU A 497 28.02 5.10 -22.07
N PRO A 498 28.31 6.23 -22.75
CA PRO A 498 27.29 6.97 -23.48
C PRO A 498 26.71 6.13 -24.63
N GLY A 499 25.38 6.15 -24.76
CA GLY A 499 24.66 5.40 -25.79
C GLY A 499 24.48 3.90 -25.51
N VAL A 500 25.17 3.34 -24.52
CA VAL A 500 25.05 1.92 -24.15
C VAL A 500 23.87 1.74 -23.19
N ARG A 501 22.64 1.72 -23.74
CA ARG A 501 21.40 1.63 -22.94
C ARG A 501 21.16 0.22 -22.39
N ILE A 502 20.91 0.13 -21.08
CA ILE A 502 20.75 -1.19 -20.41
C ILE A 502 19.33 -1.73 -20.48
N PHE A 503 18.29 -0.89 -20.53
CA PHE A 503 16.90 -1.37 -20.58
C PHE A 503 16.19 -1.16 -21.92
N SER A 504 16.79 -0.44 -22.88
CA SER A 504 16.10 -0.05 -24.12
C SER A 504 15.64 -1.24 -24.96
N ASP A 505 16.51 -2.23 -25.20
CA ASP A 505 16.16 -3.43 -25.97
C ASP A 505 15.02 -4.21 -25.30
N PHE A 506 14.98 -4.22 -23.97
CA PHE A 506 13.99 -4.97 -23.21
C PHE A 506 12.62 -4.33 -23.34
N ILE A 507 12.57 -3.01 -23.18
CA ILE A 507 11.35 -2.24 -23.32
C ILE A 507 10.86 -2.26 -24.78
N ASN A 508 11.76 -2.14 -25.76
CA ASN A 508 11.43 -2.20 -27.19
C ASN A 508 10.90 -3.58 -27.61
N ASP A 509 11.48 -4.67 -27.09
CA ASP A 509 10.99 -6.04 -27.34
C ASP A 509 9.57 -6.21 -26.78
N CYS A 510 9.33 -5.78 -25.52
CA CYS A 510 8.00 -5.81 -24.91
C CYS A 510 6.97 -5.03 -25.74
N ILE A 511 7.34 -3.84 -26.25
CA ILE A 511 6.46 -3.01 -27.07
C ILE A 511 6.18 -3.68 -28.42
N SER A 512 7.21 -4.23 -29.07
CA SER A 512 7.10 -4.83 -30.39
C SER A 512 6.18 -6.05 -30.35
N ARG A 513 6.43 -6.98 -29.41
CA ARG A 513 5.58 -8.15 -29.20
C ARG A 513 4.16 -7.77 -28.82
N ARG A 514 3.97 -6.74 -28.00
CA ARG A 514 2.63 -6.24 -27.66
C ARG A 514 1.81 -5.84 -28.90
N LYS A 515 2.45 -5.26 -29.92
CA LYS A 515 1.79 -4.81 -31.16
C LYS A 515 1.34 -5.98 -32.05
N GLU A 516 1.92 -7.16 -31.89
CA GLU A 516 1.54 -8.37 -32.64
C GLU A 516 0.18 -8.94 -32.21
N PHE A 517 -0.33 -8.51 -31.05
CA PHE A 517 -1.59 -8.98 -30.49
C PHE A 517 -2.69 -7.91 -30.52
N ALA A 518 -3.91 -8.34 -30.86
CA ALA A 518 -5.09 -7.49 -30.77
C ALA A 518 -5.31 -6.94 -29.34
N LYS A 519 -5.79 -5.70 -29.24
CA LYS A 519 -6.01 -5.02 -27.96
C LYS A 519 -6.98 -5.84 -27.08
N GLY A 520 -6.61 -6.04 -25.82
CA GLY A 520 -7.44 -6.75 -24.83
C GLY A 520 -7.21 -8.27 -24.76
N THR A 521 -6.46 -8.86 -25.69
CA THR A 521 -6.08 -10.29 -25.64
C THR A 521 -5.02 -10.55 -24.58
N PHE A 522 -4.81 -11.83 -24.22
CA PHE A 522 -3.74 -12.27 -23.33
C PHE A 522 -2.37 -11.67 -23.68
N GLY A 523 -1.87 -11.90 -24.89
CA GLY A 523 -0.55 -11.43 -25.31
C GLY A 523 -0.40 -9.90 -25.22
N ASN A 524 -1.44 -9.14 -25.59
CA ASN A 524 -1.40 -7.68 -25.52
C ASN A 524 -1.27 -7.15 -24.08
N LEU A 525 -2.03 -7.71 -23.15
CA LEU A 525 -2.01 -7.30 -21.75
C LEU A 525 -0.78 -7.83 -21.01
N PHE A 526 -0.35 -9.06 -21.33
CA PHE A 526 0.86 -9.68 -20.81
C PHE A 526 2.08 -8.81 -21.06
N TRP A 527 2.37 -8.48 -22.33
CA TRP A 527 3.55 -7.70 -22.69
C TRP A 527 3.52 -6.26 -22.16
N LYS A 528 2.32 -5.66 -22.04
CA LYS A 528 2.14 -4.36 -21.38
C LYS A 528 2.57 -4.41 -19.92
N GLU A 529 2.11 -5.42 -19.19
CA GLU A 529 2.38 -5.55 -17.76
C GLU A 529 3.83 -5.95 -17.48
N VAL A 530 4.44 -6.82 -18.32
CA VAL A 530 5.86 -7.16 -18.23
C VAL A 530 6.74 -5.91 -18.33
N GLY A 531 6.51 -5.05 -19.33
CA GLY A 531 7.24 -3.79 -19.46
C GLY A 531 7.00 -2.84 -18.27
N ASN A 532 5.74 -2.62 -17.90
CA ASN A 532 5.37 -1.64 -16.87
C ASN A 532 5.79 -2.04 -15.44
N SER A 533 5.80 -3.33 -15.12
CA SER A 533 6.02 -3.80 -13.75
C SER A 533 7.50 -4.03 -13.41
N THR A 534 8.39 -4.04 -14.41
CA THR A 534 9.82 -4.35 -14.23
C THR A 534 10.55 -3.30 -13.39
N TYR A 535 10.19 -2.01 -13.49
CA TYR A 535 10.83 -0.98 -12.66
C TYR A 535 10.72 -1.31 -11.15
N GLY A 536 9.59 -1.88 -10.71
CA GLY A 536 9.36 -2.23 -9.31
C GLY A 536 10.36 -3.26 -8.78
N LYS A 537 10.99 -4.05 -9.68
CA LYS A 537 12.05 -5.00 -9.35
C LYS A 537 13.41 -4.34 -9.10
N THR A 538 13.65 -3.16 -9.68
CA THR A 538 14.84 -2.35 -9.38
C THR A 538 14.81 -1.76 -7.96
N ALA A 539 13.60 -1.57 -7.41
CA ALA A 539 13.38 -0.94 -6.11
C ALA A 539 13.00 -1.91 -4.97
N GLN A 540 12.80 -3.20 -5.28
CA GLN A 540 12.35 -4.18 -4.29
C GLN A 540 13.42 -4.37 -3.21
N GLY A 541 13.03 -4.33 -1.93
CA GLY A 541 13.96 -4.51 -0.81
C GLY A 541 14.71 -3.23 -0.38
N LEU A 542 14.73 -2.16 -1.19
CA LEU A 542 15.42 -0.90 -0.84
C LEU A 542 14.85 -0.20 0.38
N ARG A 543 13.58 -0.44 0.69
CA ARG A 543 12.90 0.09 1.87
C ARG A 543 12.41 -1.08 2.70
N LYS A 544 12.62 -0.99 4.01
CA LYS A 544 12.21 -1.99 5.00
C LYS A 544 10.71 -2.20 4.97
N LYS A 545 10.26 -3.14 4.13
CA LYS A 545 8.90 -3.64 4.08
C LYS A 545 8.92 -5.05 4.65
N ARG A 546 8.10 -5.30 5.67
CA ARG A 546 7.98 -6.64 6.25
C ARG A 546 6.83 -7.40 5.61
N VAL A 547 7.01 -8.70 5.39
CA VAL A 547 6.01 -9.66 4.93
C VAL A 547 5.86 -10.76 5.97
N TYR A 548 4.64 -11.30 6.12
CA TYR A 548 4.40 -12.38 7.07
C TYR A 548 4.92 -13.70 6.51
N ASP A 549 5.86 -14.32 7.21
CA ASP A 549 6.40 -15.65 6.93
C ASP A 549 5.59 -16.72 7.66
N LEU A 550 5.08 -17.70 6.92
CA LEU A 550 4.20 -18.75 7.45
C LEU A 550 4.93 -19.71 8.40
N ARG A 551 6.20 -20.00 8.12
CA ARG A 551 7.00 -21.00 8.85
C ARG A 551 7.54 -20.43 10.15
N ALA A 552 8.01 -19.19 10.11
CA ALA A 552 8.52 -18.49 11.26
C ALA A 552 7.40 -17.93 12.16
N ASP A 553 6.16 -17.83 11.64
CA ASP A 553 5.05 -17.12 12.28
C ASP A 553 5.45 -15.69 12.71
N ASP A 554 6.22 -15.01 11.85
CA ASP A 554 6.72 -13.67 12.12
C ASP A 554 6.79 -12.81 10.84
N MET A 555 6.88 -11.50 11.03
CA MET A 555 7.08 -10.53 9.97
C MET A 555 8.58 -10.45 9.61
N VAL A 556 8.97 -10.95 8.45
CA VAL A 556 10.37 -10.90 7.94
C VAL A 556 10.54 -9.78 6.92
N GLU A 557 11.76 -9.26 6.74
CA GLU A 557 12.03 -8.27 5.70
C GLU A 557 11.86 -8.87 4.29
N LEU A 558 11.25 -8.11 3.39
CA LEU A 558 11.11 -8.51 1.99
C LEU A 558 12.50 -8.48 1.32
N PRO A 559 12.98 -9.61 0.75
CA PRO A 559 14.31 -9.65 0.14
C PRO A 559 14.37 -8.81 -1.14
N GLU A 560 15.60 -8.48 -1.52
CA GLU A 560 15.92 -7.88 -2.82
C GLU A 560 15.50 -8.79 -3.98
N SER A 561 15.29 -8.18 -5.14
CA SER A 561 15.13 -8.87 -6.42
C SER A 561 16.48 -8.98 -7.12
N GLU A 562 16.57 -9.84 -8.14
CA GLU A 562 17.76 -9.97 -8.99
C GLU A 562 18.14 -8.67 -9.70
N LEU A 563 17.19 -7.73 -9.87
CA LEU A 563 17.43 -6.40 -10.47
C LEU A 563 17.61 -5.27 -9.45
N THR A 564 17.57 -5.54 -8.14
CA THR A 564 17.59 -4.47 -7.13
C THR A 564 18.88 -3.65 -7.21
N GLN A 565 18.73 -2.34 -7.45
CA GLN A 565 19.83 -1.39 -7.61
C GLN A 565 19.35 0.04 -7.29
N PRO A 566 19.73 0.63 -6.13
CA PRO A 566 19.28 1.98 -5.71
C PRO A 566 19.49 3.09 -6.73
N PHE A 567 20.62 3.08 -7.44
CA PHE A 567 20.97 4.11 -8.42
C PHE A 567 19.94 4.14 -9.56
N PHE A 568 19.52 2.97 -10.05
CA PHE A 568 18.50 2.88 -11.10
C PHE A 568 17.13 3.30 -10.59
N ALA A 569 16.71 2.76 -9.44
CA ALA A 569 15.40 3.07 -8.86
C ALA A 569 15.23 4.57 -8.55
N ALA A 570 16.25 5.20 -7.97
CA ALA A 570 16.24 6.63 -7.65
C ALA A 570 16.22 7.50 -8.91
N PHE A 571 17.03 7.19 -9.94
CA PHE A 571 17.02 7.92 -11.21
C PHE A 571 15.66 7.83 -11.91
N ILE A 572 15.09 6.62 -12.06
CA ILE A 572 13.81 6.38 -12.76
C ILE A 572 12.69 7.23 -12.16
N THR A 573 12.56 7.23 -10.82
CA THR A 573 11.48 7.98 -10.17
C THR A 573 11.77 9.48 -10.14
N SER A 574 13.02 9.90 -9.97
CA SER A 574 13.44 11.30 -10.03
C SER A 574 13.18 11.92 -11.40
N TYR A 575 13.55 11.21 -12.47
CA TYR A 575 13.29 11.64 -13.86
C TYR A 575 11.81 11.87 -14.11
N THR A 576 10.96 10.92 -13.72
CA THR A 576 9.51 11.03 -13.86
C THR A 576 8.94 12.23 -13.09
N ARG A 577 9.39 12.44 -11.84
CA ARG A 577 8.98 13.61 -11.04
C ARG A 577 9.46 14.93 -11.64
N ALA A 578 10.64 14.95 -12.26
CA ALA A 578 11.19 16.13 -12.92
C ALA A 578 10.39 16.49 -14.19
N VAL A 579 10.08 15.51 -15.06
CA VAL A 579 9.22 15.75 -16.23
C VAL A 579 7.88 16.36 -15.80
N LEU A 580 7.22 15.74 -14.83
CA LEU A 580 5.94 16.24 -14.32
C LEU A 580 6.09 17.63 -13.65
N GLY A 581 7.16 17.84 -12.89
CA GLY A 581 7.46 19.11 -12.25
C GLY A 581 7.72 20.26 -13.24
N GLU A 582 8.33 19.98 -14.39
CA GLU A 582 8.51 20.95 -15.46
C GLU A 582 7.16 21.35 -16.06
N VAL A 583 6.31 20.37 -16.40
CA VAL A 583 4.97 20.62 -16.94
C VAL A 583 4.14 21.47 -15.98
N LEU A 584 4.11 21.12 -14.69
CA LEU A 584 3.35 21.87 -13.69
C LEU A 584 3.79 23.34 -13.61
N ASN A 585 5.10 23.62 -13.61
CA ASN A 585 5.61 24.99 -13.55
C ASN A 585 5.58 25.72 -14.91
N GLY A 586 5.34 25.00 -16.01
CA GLY A 586 5.11 25.59 -17.33
C GLY A 586 3.71 26.16 -17.52
N PHE A 587 2.75 25.81 -16.66
CA PHE A 587 1.39 26.35 -16.73
C PHE A 587 1.32 27.83 -16.31
N PRO A 588 0.51 28.66 -16.99
CA PRO A 588 0.26 30.03 -16.58
C PRO A 588 -0.50 30.08 -15.23
N ALA A 589 -0.52 31.26 -14.61
CA ALA A 589 -1.19 31.49 -13.33
C ALA A 589 -2.71 31.26 -13.39
N THR A 590 -3.32 31.41 -14.57
CA THR A 590 -4.75 31.18 -14.84
C THR A 590 -5.14 29.71 -14.80
N VAL A 591 -4.20 28.80 -15.07
CA VAL A 591 -4.45 27.36 -14.98
C VAL A 591 -4.43 26.94 -13.52
N GLN A 592 -5.52 26.28 -13.11
CA GLN A 592 -5.66 25.62 -11.82
C GLN A 592 -5.30 24.15 -11.98
N VAL A 593 -4.34 23.71 -11.17
CA VAL A 593 -4.04 22.29 -10.99
C VAL A 593 -4.77 21.85 -9.73
N PHE A 594 -5.62 20.82 -9.83
CA PHE A 594 -6.41 20.31 -8.73
C PHE A 594 -5.60 19.35 -7.84
N SER A 595 -4.96 18.35 -8.45
CA SER A 595 -4.17 17.33 -7.77
C SER A 595 -3.12 16.73 -8.69
N VAL A 596 -2.12 16.06 -8.09
CA VAL A 596 -1.08 15.29 -8.77
C VAL A 596 -0.99 13.91 -8.14
N THR A 597 -0.94 12.86 -8.98
CA THR A 597 -0.76 11.47 -8.53
C THR A 597 0.24 10.70 -9.41
N THR A 598 1.43 10.49 -8.86
CA THR A 598 2.57 9.76 -9.45
C THR A 598 3.17 10.42 -10.69
N ASP A 599 2.55 10.21 -11.83
CA ASP A 599 2.94 10.60 -13.19
C ASP A 599 1.82 11.33 -13.94
N GLY A 600 0.70 11.59 -13.26
CA GLY A 600 -0.44 12.34 -13.79
C GLY A 600 -0.93 13.46 -12.88
N PHE A 601 -1.78 14.33 -13.45
CA PHE A 601 -2.36 15.50 -12.79
C PHE A 601 -3.75 15.82 -13.35
N LEU A 602 -4.63 16.31 -12.48
CA LEU A 602 -5.94 16.84 -12.86
C LEU A 602 -5.87 18.37 -12.89
N SER A 603 -6.24 18.99 -14.01
CA SER A 603 -6.24 20.45 -14.16
C SER A 603 -7.35 20.95 -15.08
N ASN A 604 -7.61 22.26 -15.07
CA ASN A 604 -8.49 22.92 -16.03
C ASN A 604 -7.76 23.44 -17.28
N ALA A 605 -6.54 22.97 -17.54
CA ALA A 605 -5.73 23.40 -18.68
C ALA A 605 -6.40 23.04 -20.01
N ASN A 606 -6.47 23.99 -20.93
CA ASN A 606 -6.88 23.72 -22.31
C ASN A 606 -5.68 23.21 -23.14
N ASP A 607 -5.91 22.87 -24.41
CA ASP A 607 -4.87 22.31 -25.27
C ASP A 607 -3.71 23.30 -25.51
N SER A 608 -3.99 24.60 -25.59
CA SER A 608 -2.96 25.63 -25.76
C SER A 608 -2.10 25.80 -24.52
N ASP A 609 -2.71 25.75 -23.32
CA ASP A 609 -1.99 25.76 -22.05
C ASP A 609 -1.06 24.53 -21.94
N LEU A 610 -1.55 23.37 -22.39
CA LEU A 610 -0.79 22.13 -22.37
C LEU A 610 0.40 22.17 -23.33
N VAL A 611 0.23 22.70 -24.55
CA VAL A 611 1.33 22.90 -25.50
C VAL A 611 2.39 23.82 -24.92
N CYS A 612 1.98 24.91 -24.25
CA CYS A 612 2.91 25.82 -23.58
C CYS A 612 3.66 25.11 -22.43
N ALA A 613 2.94 24.38 -21.58
CA ALA A 613 3.50 23.70 -20.43
C ALA A 613 4.47 22.56 -20.80
N THR A 614 4.32 22.00 -21.99
CA THR A 614 5.13 20.88 -22.49
C THR A 614 6.28 21.29 -23.43
N ALA A 615 6.52 22.60 -23.59
CA ALA A 615 7.61 23.12 -24.42
C ALA A 615 8.99 23.08 -23.74
N GLY A 616 9.07 22.61 -22.49
CA GLY A 616 10.31 22.53 -21.72
C GLY A 616 11.24 21.40 -22.18
N PRO A 617 12.57 21.53 -21.99
CA PRO A 617 13.54 20.56 -22.47
C PRO A 617 13.52 19.22 -21.72
N ILE A 618 13.05 19.16 -20.47
CA ILE A 618 12.96 17.88 -19.74
C ILE A 618 11.80 17.05 -20.31
N TYR A 619 10.65 17.67 -20.57
CA TYR A 619 9.54 17.05 -21.29
C TYR A 619 9.95 16.69 -22.73
N ASP A 620 10.71 17.55 -23.41
CA ASP A 620 11.23 17.25 -24.74
C ASP A 620 12.16 16.03 -24.74
N SER A 621 13.05 15.90 -23.75
CA SER A 621 13.86 14.70 -23.53
C SER A 621 13.00 13.45 -23.35
N PHE A 622 11.89 13.54 -22.60
CA PHE A 622 10.93 12.43 -22.48
C PHE A 622 10.23 12.11 -23.81
N ARG A 623 9.81 13.12 -24.57
CA ARG A 623 9.23 12.97 -25.91
C ARG A 623 10.20 12.29 -26.88
N LEU A 624 11.47 12.72 -26.90
CA LEU A 624 12.52 12.14 -27.73
C LEU A 624 12.79 10.68 -27.36
N ALA A 625 12.92 10.37 -26.06
CA ALA A 625 13.07 8.99 -25.59
C ALA A 625 11.91 8.10 -26.06
N LYS A 626 10.69 8.63 -26.11
CA LYS A 626 9.54 7.90 -26.68
C LYS A 626 9.65 7.71 -28.19
N LEU A 627 10.04 8.73 -28.93
CA LEU A 627 10.22 8.63 -30.38
C LEU A 627 11.30 7.60 -30.75
N GLU A 628 12.41 7.58 -30.02
CA GLU A 628 13.49 6.59 -30.20
C GLU A 628 13.02 5.14 -29.96
N MET A 629 12.00 4.93 -29.11
CA MET A 629 11.37 3.62 -28.91
C MET A 629 10.37 3.23 -30.02
N GLY A 630 10.26 4.00 -31.12
CA GLY A 630 9.31 3.73 -32.20
C GLY A 630 7.84 3.83 -31.74
N ARG A 631 7.58 4.74 -30.80
CA ARG A 631 6.25 4.99 -30.24
C ARG A 631 5.60 6.18 -30.92
N ASN A 632 4.47 5.92 -31.59
CA ASN A 632 3.63 6.95 -32.19
C ASN A 632 2.53 7.43 -31.22
N ASP A 633 2.44 6.86 -30.01
CA ASP A 633 1.49 7.33 -29.00
C ASP A 633 1.98 8.65 -28.36
N PRO A 634 1.07 9.59 -28.06
CA PRO A 634 1.44 10.87 -27.50
C PRO A 634 2.20 10.68 -26.16
N PRO A 635 3.13 11.58 -25.81
CA PRO A 635 3.83 11.50 -24.53
C PRO A 635 2.91 11.66 -23.32
N MET A 636 1.76 12.32 -23.50
CA MET A 636 0.75 12.54 -22.47
C MET A 636 -0.64 12.15 -22.98
N GLU A 637 -1.39 11.42 -22.16
CA GLU A 637 -2.74 10.92 -22.44
C GLU A 637 -3.77 11.56 -21.50
N VAL A 638 -5.00 11.73 -21.97
CA VAL A 638 -6.14 12.10 -21.12
C VAL A 638 -6.84 10.82 -20.69
N LYS A 639 -6.89 10.56 -19.39
CA LYS A 639 -7.60 9.40 -18.82
C LYS A 639 -9.06 9.68 -18.54
N HIS A 640 -9.35 10.85 -17.99
CA HIS A 640 -10.69 11.26 -17.60
C HIS A 640 -10.91 12.72 -17.96
N THR A 641 -12.16 13.07 -18.29
CA THR A 641 -12.59 14.46 -18.43
C THR A 641 -13.84 14.65 -17.60
N ILE A 642 -13.84 15.62 -16.68
CA ILE A 642 -14.97 15.90 -15.77
C ILE A 642 -15.33 17.38 -15.80
N ARG A 643 -16.52 17.74 -15.31
CA ARG A 643 -17.00 19.12 -15.31
C ARG A 643 -16.75 19.87 -14.00
N GLN A 644 -16.77 19.16 -12.87
CA GLN A 644 -16.50 19.81 -11.59
C GLN A 644 -15.94 18.79 -10.57
N PRO A 645 -14.70 18.94 -10.08
CA PRO A 645 -14.15 18.09 -9.03
C PRO A 645 -14.48 18.58 -7.61
N VAL A 646 -14.41 17.66 -6.66
CA VAL A 646 -14.31 17.94 -5.22
C VAL A 646 -13.13 17.16 -4.63
N GLY A 647 -12.34 17.80 -3.77
CA GLY A 647 -11.12 17.21 -3.24
C GLY A 647 -10.92 17.49 -1.77
N TRP A 648 -10.35 16.54 -1.03
CA TRP A 648 -10.05 16.72 0.37
C TRP A 648 -8.63 16.36 0.78
N ARG A 649 -7.90 15.53 0.03
CA ARG A 649 -6.46 15.24 0.29
C ARG A 649 -5.81 14.51 -0.88
N THR A 650 -4.51 14.26 -0.78
CA THR A 650 -3.79 13.38 -1.70
C THR A 650 -4.54 12.07 -1.92
N ARG A 651 -4.87 11.75 -3.17
CA ARG A 651 -5.66 10.56 -3.56
C ARG A 651 -7.06 10.51 -2.93
N GLY A 652 -7.61 11.65 -2.55
CA GLY A 652 -8.92 11.86 -1.94
C GLY A 652 -9.72 12.89 -2.73
N SER A 653 -10.36 12.44 -3.81
CA SER A 653 -11.13 13.27 -4.74
C SER A 653 -12.32 12.52 -5.31
N ALA A 654 -13.35 13.27 -5.71
CA ALA A 654 -14.54 12.77 -6.37
C ALA A 654 -15.03 13.80 -7.41
N THR A 655 -16.09 13.44 -8.14
CA THR A 655 -16.66 14.23 -9.21
C THR A 655 -18.05 14.75 -8.80
N LEU A 656 -18.24 16.07 -8.79
CA LEU A 656 -19.54 16.72 -8.54
C LEU A 656 -20.39 16.78 -9.82
N GLN A 657 -19.76 17.10 -10.95
CA GLN A 657 -20.41 17.10 -12.26
C GLN A 657 -19.60 16.25 -13.24
N LEU A 658 -20.28 15.29 -13.86
CA LEU A 658 -19.70 14.31 -14.78
C LEU A 658 -19.20 14.95 -16.07
N GLY A 659 -18.26 14.28 -16.72
CA GLY A 659 -17.88 14.56 -18.11
C GLY A 659 -18.99 14.28 -19.13
N LEU A 660 -18.64 14.46 -20.42
CA LEU A 660 -19.56 14.33 -21.55
C LEU A 660 -19.21 13.16 -22.49
N SER A 661 -18.30 12.25 -22.11
CA SER A 661 -17.98 11.03 -22.88
C SER A 661 -19.16 10.04 -22.85
N ASP A 662 -19.27 9.17 -23.86
CA ASP A 662 -20.26 8.09 -23.88
C ASP A 662 -19.97 7.00 -22.82
N LYS A 663 -18.73 6.93 -22.33
CA LYS A 663 -18.32 5.97 -21.30
C LYS A 663 -18.29 6.62 -19.94
N VAL A 664 -19.10 6.10 -19.02
CA VAL A 664 -19.22 6.57 -17.63
C VAL A 664 -17.86 6.65 -16.94
N ASP A 665 -16.99 5.65 -17.12
CA ASP A 665 -15.67 5.60 -16.48
C ASP A 665 -14.77 6.78 -16.88
N GLU A 666 -14.87 7.25 -18.14
CA GLU A 666 -14.07 8.37 -18.64
C GLU A 666 -14.58 9.73 -18.09
N ASN A 667 -15.78 9.75 -17.50
CA ASN A 667 -16.47 10.93 -16.98
C ASN A 667 -16.33 11.13 -15.47
N ILE A 668 -15.60 10.24 -14.78
CA ILE A 668 -15.48 10.23 -13.33
C ILE A 668 -14.02 10.16 -12.93
N VAL A 669 -13.59 11.09 -12.07
CA VAL A 669 -12.38 10.95 -11.27
C VAL A 669 -12.81 10.62 -9.84
N LEU A 670 -12.53 9.39 -9.41
CA LEU A 670 -12.79 8.93 -8.05
C LEU A 670 -11.53 8.34 -7.42
N GLN A 671 -11.06 8.98 -6.35
CA GLN A 671 -9.96 8.52 -5.52
C GLN A 671 -10.41 8.59 -4.06
N LYS A 672 -10.67 7.44 -3.43
CA LYS A 672 -11.35 7.39 -2.12
C LYS A 672 -10.47 7.74 -0.91
N GLY A 673 -9.18 7.99 -1.08
CA GLY A 673 -8.26 8.36 0.01
C GLY A 673 -8.23 7.33 1.14
N GLY A 674 -8.35 6.05 0.81
CA GLY A 674 -8.42 4.92 1.75
C GLY A 674 -9.79 4.64 2.36
N ILE A 675 -10.82 5.39 1.97
CA ILE A 675 -12.21 5.15 2.37
C ILE A 675 -12.71 3.87 1.69
N LYS A 676 -13.41 3.05 2.48
CA LYS A 676 -14.14 1.87 2.02
C LYS A 676 -15.60 2.07 2.37
N LEU A 677 -16.47 1.78 1.41
CA LEU A 677 -17.90 1.74 1.60
C LEU A 677 -18.31 0.35 2.09
N ASP A 678 -19.46 0.29 2.76
CA ASP A 678 -20.09 -0.95 3.22
C ASP A 678 -20.65 -1.76 2.05
N GLN A 679 -21.26 -1.07 1.08
CA GLN A 679 -21.75 -1.65 -0.16
C GLN A 679 -20.59 -2.01 -1.09
N ARG A 680 -20.66 -3.23 -1.65
CA ARG A 680 -19.68 -3.75 -2.62
C ARG A 680 -20.21 -3.64 -4.03
N ASP A 681 -19.28 -3.62 -4.98
CA ASP A 681 -19.52 -3.75 -6.42
C ASP A 681 -20.40 -2.66 -7.06
N LEU A 682 -20.56 -1.50 -6.40
CA LEU A 682 -21.27 -0.33 -6.92
C LEU A 682 -20.77 0.07 -8.32
N ARG A 683 -21.69 0.56 -9.17
CA ARG A 683 -21.27 1.19 -10.42
C ARG A 683 -20.43 2.44 -10.11
N PRO A 684 -19.50 2.85 -10.98
CA PRO A 684 -18.61 3.98 -10.71
C PRO A 684 -19.33 5.30 -10.38
N ASP A 685 -20.48 5.56 -11.01
CA ASP A 685 -21.36 6.71 -10.74
C ASP A 685 -21.99 6.65 -9.33
N GLU A 686 -22.50 5.49 -8.94
CA GLU A 686 -23.09 5.25 -7.62
C GLU A 686 -22.03 5.35 -6.51
N GLU A 687 -20.85 4.76 -6.73
CA GLU A 687 -19.73 4.83 -5.80
C GLU A 687 -19.26 6.27 -5.61
N ASN A 688 -19.16 7.03 -6.70
CA ASN A 688 -18.82 8.43 -6.66
C ASN A 688 -19.85 9.24 -5.86
N ALA A 689 -21.15 9.03 -6.12
CA ALA A 689 -22.23 9.73 -5.42
C ALA A 689 -22.19 9.50 -3.90
N GLN A 690 -22.04 8.25 -3.46
CA GLN A 690 -21.93 7.94 -2.03
C GLN A 690 -20.71 8.61 -1.38
N VAL A 691 -19.56 8.65 -2.06
CA VAL A 691 -18.36 9.31 -1.53
C VAL A 691 -18.55 10.83 -1.43
N VAL A 692 -19.24 11.45 -2.39
CA VAL A 692 -19.58 12.87 -2.36
C VAL A 692 -20.54 13.17 -1.20
N GLU A 693 -21.58 12.35 -1.02
CA GLU A 693 -22.52 12.49 0.09
C GLU A 693 -21.84 12.31 1.45
N LEU A 694 -20.92 11.35 1.58
CA LEU A 694 -20.08 11.21 2.77
C LEU A 694 -19.27 12.48 3.03
N PHE A 695 -18.69 13.10 1.99
CA PHE A 695 -17.93 14.33 2.16
C PHE A 695 -18.81 15.44 2.74
N PHE A 696 -19.97 15.72 2.14
CA PHE A 696 -20.82 16.83 2.59
C PHE A 696 -21.52 16.55 3.92
N ASN A 697 -22.04 15.35 4.10
CA ASN A 697 -22.87 14.99 5.26
C ASN A 697 -22.07 14.53 6.48
N ARG A 698 -20.73 14.40 6.37
CA ARG A 698 -19.93 13.87 7.49
C ARG A 698 -20.11 14.63 8.79
N VAL A 699 -20.09 13.93 9.92
CA VAL A 699 -20.13 14.56 11.25
C VAL A 699 -18.85 14.29 12.04
N ALA A 700 -18.57 15.13 13.02
CA ALA A 700 -17.42 14.97 13.90
C ALA A 700 -17.42 13.59 14.59
N GLY A 701 -16.32 12.86 14.43
CA GLY A 701 -16.18 11.53 15.03
C GLY A 701 -16.95 10.41 14.32
N GLN A 702 -17.61 10.68 13.19
CA GLN A 702 -18.32 9.66 12.42
C GLN A 702 -17.42 8.46 12.12
N GLN A 703 -17.99 7.27 12.23
CA GLN A 703 -17.34 6.02 11.90
C GLN A 703 -18.08 5.36 10.75
N LEU A 704 -17.32 4.74 9.84
CA LEU A 704 -17.84 3.83 8.84
C LEU A 704 -17.57 2.42 9.31
N THR A 705 -18.59 1.58 9.19
CA THR A 705 -18.51 0.15 9.42
C THR A 705 -18.61 -0.52 8.07
N TYR A 706 -17.63 -1.35 7.74
CA TYR A 706 -17.60 -2.12 6.51
C TYR A 706 -16.90 -3.44 6.76
N ASP A 707 -17.15 -4.41 5.89
CA ASP A 707 -16.54 -5.72 6.02
C ASP A 707 -15.26 -5.85 5.19
N THR A 708 -14.24 -6.51 5.75
CA THR A 708 -12.99 -6.83 5.05
C THR A 708 -12.56 -8.25 5.37
N GLY A 709 -12.04 -8.98 4.37
CA GLY A 709 -11.61 -10.36 4.59
C GLY A 709 -10.52 -10.46 5.66
N VAL A 710 -10.60 -11.46 6.53
CA VAL A 710 -9.62 -11.72 7.60
C VAL A 710 -8.21 -11.85 7.05
N GLY A 711 -7.24 -11.20 7.68
CA GLY A 711 -5.86 -11.17 7.17
C GLY A 711 -5.23 -12.56 7.14
N LEU A 712 -4.32 -12.81 6.19
CA LEU A 712 -3.64 -14.11 6.04
C LEU A 712 -2.97 -14.58 7.34
N LYS A 713 -2.36 -13.64 8.09
CA LYS A 713 -1.78 -13.91 9.41
C LYS A 713 -2.82 -14.45 10.41
N ASP A 714 -4.00 -13.84 10.43
CA ASP A 714 -5.07 -14.21 11.34
C ASP A 714 -5.59 -15.62 10.95
N MET A 715 -5.79 -15.90 9.66
CA MET A 715 -6.21 -17.22 9.15
C MET A 715 -5.29 -18.35 9.63
N ILE A 716 -3.97 -18.16 9.51
CA ILE A 716 -2.97 -19.17 9.86
C ILE A 716 -2.82 -19.40 11.37
N ARG A 717 -3.00 -18.33 12.17
CA ARG A 717 -2.92 -18.42 13.64
C ARG A 717 -4.18 -19.00 14.27
N PHE A 718 -5.33 -18.67 13.71
CA PHE A 718 -6.64 -18.95 14.28
C PHE A 718 -7.35 -20.14 13.61
N GLY A 719 -6.76 -20.76 12.59
CA GLY A 719 -7.40 -21.84 11.84
C GLY A 719 -8.69 -21.38 11.17
N ALA A 720 -8.70 -20.14 10.68
CA ALA A 720 -9.88 -19.50 10.12
C ALA A 720 -9.89 -19.61 8.60
N ASP A 721 -11.08 -19.76 8.03
CA ASP A 721 -11.31 -19.61 6.61
C ASP A 721 -11.14 -18.15 6.18
N PHE A 722 -11.23 -17.91 4.87
CA PHE A 722 -11.42 -16.55 4.37
C PHE A 722 -12.87 -16.09 4.65
N VAL A 723 -13.08 -15.61 5.87
CA VAL A 723 -14.33 -15.00 6.32
C VAL A 723 -14.25 -13.47 6.30
N MET A 724 -15.41 -12.83 6.26
CA MET A 724 -15.51 -11.39 6.39
C MET A 724 -15.39 -10.98 7.86
N ARG A 725 -14.66 -9.89 8.12
CA ARG A 725 -14.58 -9.24 9.43
C ARG A 725 -15.13 -7.83 9.35
N THR A 726 -16.04 -7.51 10.26
CA THR A 726 -16.55 -6.16 10.42
C THR A 726 -15.49 -5.25 11.00
N VAL A 727 -15.23 -4.15 10.31
CA VAL A 727 -14.24 -3.16 10.71
C VAL A 727 -14.90 -1.80 10.79
N THR A 728 -14.79 -1.20 11.96
CA THR A 728 -15.23 0.17 12.19
C THR A 728 -14.02 1.10 12.16
N LYS A 729 -14.03 2.09 11.28
CA LYS A 729 -13.00 3.12 11.19
C LYS A 729 -13.61 4.50 11.19
N ARG A 730 -12.97 5.44 11.89
CA ARG A 730 -13.33 6.85 11.82
C ARG A 730 -13.21 7.36 10.38
N LEU A 731 -14.28 7.96 9.87
CA LEU A 731 -14.26 8.69 8.62
C LEU A 731 -13.31 9.88 8.78
N SER A 732 -12.37 10.00 7.85
CA SER A 732 -11.48 11.15 7.78
C SER A 732 -11.57 11.66 6.36
N MET A 733 -11.97 12.90 6.15
CA MET A 733 -11.97 13.54 4.83
C MET A 733 -11.41 14.95 4.94
N GLU A 734 -10.32 15.07 5.70
CA GLU A 734 -9.70 16.34 6.04
C GLU A 734 -8.39 16.51 5.26
N PHE A 735 -7.98 17.77 5.10
CA PHE A 735 -6.78 18.14 4.36
C PHE A 735 -5.53 17.46 4.93
N ASP A 736 -4.61 17.09 4.04
CA ASP A 736 -3.37 16.42 4.42
C ASP A 736 -2.24 17.40 4.80
N TRP A 737 -2.52 18.70 4.79
CA TRP A 737 -1.62 19.75 5.27
C TRP A 737 -0.20 19.68 4.66
N LYS A 738 -0.03 19.02 3.51
CA LYS A 738 1.24 19.01 2.78
C LYS A 738 1.52 20.35 2.12
N ARG A 739 0.53 21.23 2.11
CA ARG A 739 0.52 22.58 1.54
C ARG A 739 -0.22 23.52 2.50
N ARG A 740 -0.01 24.83 2.36
CA ARG A 740 -0.66 25.86 3.17
C ARG A 740 -1.95 26.34 2.49
N PRO A 741 -3.12 26.31 3.16
CA PRO A 741 -4.35 26.88 2.61
C PRO A 741 -4.24 28.39 2.37
N ILE A 742 -4.81 28.86 1.26
CA ILE A 742 -4.95 30.28 0.87
C ILE A 742 -6.31 30.52 0.20
N ASN A 743 -6.81 31.74 0.29
CA ASN A 743 -8.10 32.16 -0.26
C ASN A 743 -9.28 31.27 0.22
N PRO A 744 -9.47 31.07 1.55
CA PRO A 744 -10.59 30.28 2.04
C PRO A 744 -11.92 30.97 1.78
N CYS A 745 -12.90 30.20 1.31
CA CYS A 745 -14.26 30.66 1.07
C CYS A 745 -15.26 29.52 1.28
N ASP A 746 -16.48 29.84 1.66
CA ASP A 746 -17.58 28.88 1.66
C ASP A 746 -18.24 28.91 0.28
N ARG A 747 -18.33 27.75 -0.37
CA ARG A 747 -18.92 27.60 -1.70
C ARG A 747 -20.13 26.68 -1.63
N SER A 748 -21.12 26.94 -2.49
CA SER A 748 -22.31 26.11 -2.59
C SER A 748 -22.38 25.40 -3.94
N VAL A 749 -22.94 24.18 -3.94
CA VAL A 749 -23.18 23.39 -5.14
C VAL A 749 -24.47 22.58 -4.99
N GLU A 750 -25.20 22.43 -6.10
CA GLU A 750 -26.32 21.48 -6.19
C GLU A 750 -25.77 20.09 -6.52
N PHE A 751 -26.08 19.09 -5.70
CA PHE A 751 -25.69 17.69 -5.95
C PHE A 751 -26.85 16.78 -5.55
N ASN A 752 -27.26 15.86 -6.43
CA ASN A 752 -28.41 14.96 -6.22
C ASN A 752 -29.70 15.67 -5.73
N GLY A 753 -29.96 16.88 -6.24
CA GLY A 753 -31.16 17.66 -5.90
C GLY A 753 -31.12 18.35 -4.52
N GLN A 754 -29.95 18.38 -3.87
CA GLN A 754 -29.74 19.10 -2.62
C GLN A 754 -28.59 20.12 -2.76
N THR A 755 -28.80 21.32 -2.22
CA THR A 755 -27.75 22.33 -2.07
C THR A 755 -26.84 22.00 -0.89
N TYR A 756 -25.54 21.88 -1.15
CA TYR A 756 -24.52 21.76 -0.12
C TYR A 756 -23.65 23.01 -0.07
N THR A 757 -23.26 23.44 1.12
CA THR A 757 -22.26 24.51 1.32
C THR A 757 -21.05 23.96 2.06
N HIS A 758 -19.85 24.22 1.56
CA HIS A 758 -18.61 23.68 2.13
C HIS A 758 -17.41 24.61 1.90
N LEU A 759 -16.49 24.61 2.87
CA LEU A 759 -15.19 25.27 2.80
C LEU A 759 -14.44 24.81 1.57
N SER A 760 -13.93 25.77 0.83
CA SER A 760 -13.06 25.57 -0.31
C SER A 760 -11.87 26.52 -0.22
N PHE A 761 -10.70 26.04 -0.63
CA PHE A 761 -9.50 26.88 -0.70
C PHE A 761 -8.51 26.34 -1.72
N SER A 762 -7.66 27.25 -2.20
CA SER A 762 -6.44 26.89 -2.94
C SER A 762 -5.27 26.76 -1.96
N SER A 763 -4.10 26.29 -2.42
CA SER A 763 -2.95 26.14 -1.53
C SER A 763 -1.62 26.55 -2.14
N GLU A 764 -0.74 27.07 -1.29
CA GLU A 764 0.64 27.40 -1.63
C GLU A 764 1.63 26.42 -0.98
N PRO A 765 2.89 26.35 -1.45
CA PRO A 765 3.89 25.49 -0.83
C PRO A 765 4.11 25.88 0.63
N LEU A 766 4.37 24.88 1.47
CA LEU A 766 4.88 25.14 2.82
C LEU A 766 6.26 25.80 2.73
N GLU A 767 6.61 26.58 3.74
CA GLU A 767 7.93 27.17 3.86
C GLU A 767 8.99 26.08 4.02
N ASP A 768 8.80 25.15 4.96
CA ASP A 768 9.76 24.09 5.30
C ASP A 768 9.11 22.87 5.98
N PHE A 769 9.94 21.89 6.34
CA PHE A 769 9.53 20.69 7.06
C PHE A 769 8.96 20.98 8.47
N ASP A 770 9.50 21.99 9.16
CA ASP A 770 9.07 22.33 10.52
C ASP A 770 7.65 22.90 10.50
N GLU A 771 7.30 23.69 9.47
CA GLU A 771 5.91 24.10 9.26
C GLU A 771 4.98 22.90 9.07
N PHE A 772 5.36 21.93 8.23
CA PHE A 772 4.57 20.70 8.05
C PHE A 772 4.33 19.98 9.38
N GLN A 773 5.39 19.76 10.17
CA GLN A 773 5.28 19.08 11.46
C GLN A 773 4.36 19.84 12.42
N ARG A 774 4.55 21.17 12.57
CA ARG A 774 3.71 22.00 13.45
C ARG A 774 2.24 21.93 13.08
N VAL A 775 1.90 22.12 11.80
CA VAL A 775 0.51 22.10 11.34
C VAL A 775 -0.09 20.72 11.52
N ARG A 776 0.64 19.65 11.20
CA ARG A 776 0.16 18.27 11.36
C ARG A 776 -0.06 17.85 12.80
N GLU A 777 0.89 18.14 13.68
CA GLU A 777 0.74 17.86 15.11
C GLU A 777 -0.34 18.71 15.75
N GLY A 778 -0.44 19.99 15.33
CA GLY A 778 -1.52 20.87 15.72
C GLY A 778 -2.88 20.32 15.34
N TRP A 779 -3.05 19.94 14.07
CA TRP A 779 -4.27 19.33 13.55
C TRP A 779 -4.59 18.02 14.28
N GLY A 780 -3.60 17.16 14.46
CA GLY A 780 -3.76 15.88 15.15
C GLY A 780 -4.28 16.03 16.58
N LYS A 781 -3.91 17.11 17.28
CA LYS A 781 -4.41 17.42 18.65
C LYS A 781 -5.76 18.14 18.62
N TRP A 782 -5.94 19.12 17.75
CA TRP A 782 -7.15 19.94 17.67
C TRP A 782 -8.35 19.16 17.13
N ALA A 783 -8.15 18.31 16.13
CA ALA A 783 -9.23 17.59 15.48
C ALA A 783 -9.72 16.34 16.24
N THR A 784 -9.09 15.98 17.36
CA THR A 784 -9.39 14.73 18.10
C THR A 784 -9.99 14.93 19.48
N ASN A 785 -9.87 16.11 20.10
CA ASN A 785 -10.42 16.35 21.44
C ASN A 785 -11.04 17.75 21.59
N PRO A 786 -12.38 17.88 21.48
CA PRO A 786 -13.30 16.93 20.87
C PRO A 786 -12.99 16.68 19.38
N PHE A 787 -13.64 15.69 18.77
CA PHE A 787 -13.57 15.53 17.32
C PHE A 787 -14.13 16.78 16.62
N ARG A 788 -13.46 17.21 15.55
CA ARG A 788 -13.85 18.37 14.73
C ARG A 788 -13.72 18.02 13.24
N THR A 789 -14.45 18.72 12.40
CA THR A 789 -14.43 18.60 10.93
C THR A 789 -14.23 19.97 10.31
N LEU A 790 -13.55 20.04 9.16
CA LEU A 790 -13.33 21.28 8.44
C LEU A 790 -14.39 21.46 7.34
N LYS A 791 -15.48 22.20 7.64
CA LYS A 791 -16.61 22.40 6.73
C LYS A 791 -16.86 23.85 6.34
N SER A 792 -16.33 24.82 7.07
CA SER A 792 -16.59 26.25 6.84
C SER A 792 -15.34 27.10 7.05
N VAL A 793 -15.35 28.36 6.58
CA VAL A 793 -14.29 29.34 6.85
C VAL A 793 -14.08 29.58 8.36
N PRO A 794 -15.13 29.68 9.20
CA PRO A 794 -14.99 29.69 10.65
C PRO A 794 -14.22 28.48 11.19
N ASP A 795 -14.48 27.25 10.72
CA ASP A 795 -13.76 26.06 11.20
C ASP A 795 -12.25 26.15 10.94
N LEU A 796 -11.86 26.66 9.76
CA LEU A 796 -10.46 26.87 9.43
C LEU A 796 -9.83 27.98 10.29
N SER A 797 -10.58 29.06 10.51
CA SER A 797 -10.15 30.19 11.31
C SER A 797 -9.90 29.77 12.76
N ASP A 798 -10.79 28.96 13.33
CA ASP A 798 -10.64 28.40 14.68
C ASP A 798 -9.38 27.52 14.81
N PHE A 799 -9.08 26.72 13.79
CA PHE A 799 -7.86 25.93 13.77
C PHE A 799 -6.61 26.80 13.64
N GLN A 800 -6.65 27.84 12.81
CA GLN A 800 -5.54 28.79 12.67
C GLN A 800 -5.28 29.54 13.98
N GLN A 801 -6.33 30.02 14.65
CA GLN A 801 -6.22 30.64 15.98
C GLN A 801 -5.63 29.67 17.01
N TYR A 802 -6.00 28.39 16.98
CA TYR A 802 -5.39 27.37 17.84
C TYR A 802 -3.89 27.21 17.59
N LEU A 803 -3.46 27.21 16.32
CA LEU A 803 -2.04 27.15 15.96
C LEU A 803 -1.28 28.40 16.41
N GLU A 804 -1.87 29.58 16.25
CA GLU A 804 -1.29 30.86 16.69
C GLU A 804 -1.22 30.98 18.22
N GLY A 805 -2.27 30.57 18.93
CA GLY A 805 -2.31 30.53 20.38
C GLY A 805 -1.19 29.65 20.96
N LYS A 806 -0.94 28.49 20.34
CA LYS A 806 0.24 27.65 20.65
C LYS A 806 1.57 28.34 20.38
N ARG A 807 1.66 29.17 19.34
CA ARG A 807 2.89 29.90 19.01
C ARG A 807 3.22 30.96 20.06
N LYS A 808 2.20 31.52 20.72
CA LYS A 808 2.32 32.59 21.72
C LYS A 808 2.42 32.09 23.17
N THR A 809 2.13 30.82 23.46
CA THR A 809 2.05 30.32 24.85
C THR A 809 2.77 28.98 25.04
N GLY A 810 3.57 28.87 26.12
CA GLY A 810 4.29 27.63 26.46
C GLY A 810 3.34 26.48 26.88
N ASP A 811 3.83 25.24 26.83
CA ASP A 811 3.07 24.00 27.09
C ASP A 811 2.28 23.99 28.43
N SER A 812 2.69 24.80 29.42
CA SER A 812 1.99 24.92 30.70
C SER A 812 0.64 25.65 30.59
N VAL A 813 0.47 26.56 29.63
CA VAL A 813 -0.74 27.37 29.39
C VAL A 813 -1.81 26.55 28.67
N MET A 814 -1.39 25.70 27.73
CA MET A 814 -2.27 24.86 26.91
C MET A 814 -3.12 23.85 27.68
N ARG A 815 -2.73 23.48 28.92
CA ARG A 815 -3.54 22.62 29.81
C ARG A 815 -4.86 23.27 30.23
N TYR A 816 -4.95 24.59 30.18
CA TYR A 816 -6.10 25.34 30.65
C TYR A 816 -6.94 25.88 29.47
N ALA A 817 -6.32 26.23 28.34
CA ALA A 817 -7.00 26.82 27.18
C ALA A 817 -8.20 26.00 26.61
N GLY A 818 -8.20 24.67 26.76
CA GLY A 818 -9.28 23.80 26.27
C GLY A 818 -10.34 23.39 27.31
N LYS A 819 -10.30 23.93 28.53
CA LYS A 819 -11.24 23.58 29.61
C LYS A 819 -12.35 24.63 29.74
N THR A 820 -13.53 24.22 30.20
CA THR A 820 -14.60 25.15 30.61
C THR A 820 -14.04 26.16 31.62
N ASP A 821 -14.16 27.46 31.31
CA ASP A 821 -13.57 28.58 32.05
C ASP A 821 -12.07 28.47 32.33
N GLY A 822 -11.35 27.90 31.36
CA GLY A 822 -9.92 27.69 31.42
C GLY A 822 -9.08 28.95 31.61
N ASP A 823 -9.49 30.04 30.96
CA ASP A 823 -8.93 31.39 31.10
C ASP A 823 -9.07 31.91 32.54
N LEU A 824 -10.27 31.86 33.13
CA LEU A 824 -10.50 32.32 34.50
C LEU A 824 -9.83 31.41 35.55
N LYS A 825 -9.81 30.09 35.31
CA LYS A 825 -9.08 29.14 36.16
C LYS A 825 -7.57 29.40 36.15
N ARG A 826 -7.03 29.81 35.00
CA ARG A 826 -5.62 30.21 34.87
C ARG A 826 -5.37 31.56 35.55
N ALA A 827 -6.23 32.55 35.31
CA ALA A 827 -6.20 33.85 35.96
C ALA A 827 -6.18 33.74 37.49
N LYS A 828 -7.08 32.92 38.05
CA LYS A 828 -7.12 32.59 39.48
C LYS A 828 -5.78 32.04 39.95
N ARG A 829 -5.27 31.01 39.28
CA ARG A 829 -4.01 30.34 39.66
C ARG A 829 -2.83 31.32 39.65
N ASP A 830 -2.76 32.18 38.66
CA ASP A 830 -1.65 33.11 38.49
C ASP A 830 -1.71 34.23 39.54
N LEU A 831 -2.92 34.77 39.81
CA LEU A 831 -3.14 35.75 40.87
C LEU A 831 -2.91 35.19 42.28
N THR A 832 -3.37 33.97 42.58
CA THR A 832 -3.16 33.37 43.91
C THR A 832 -1.68 33.06 44.16
N ARG A 833 -0.93 32.63 43.13
CA ARG A 833 0.52 32.44 43.23
C ARG A 833 1.26 33.76 43.38
N ALA A 834 0.96 34.76 42.56
CA ALA A 834 1.57 36.09 42.66
C ALA A 834 1.33 36.71 44.05
N PHE A 835 0.10 36.59 44.58
CA PHE A 835 -0.25 37.04 45.92
C PHE A 835 0.52 36.32 47.02
N LYS A 836 0.64 34.99 46.94
CA LYS A 836 1.37 34.18 47.93
C LYS A 836 2.87 34.42 47.95
N HIS A 837 3.45 34.71 46.78
CA HIS A 837 4.87 34.93 46.62
C HIS A 837 5.28 36.40 46.64
N TYR A 838 4.31 37.32 46.86
CA TYR A 838 4.53 38.77 46.84
C TYR A 838 5.22 39.24 45.56
N GLN A 839 4.70 38.80 44.41
CA GLN A 839 5.21 39.13 43.07
C GLN A 839 4.16 39.89 42.26
N ALA A 840 4.54 40.47 41.12
CA ALA A 840 3.66 41.21 40.21
C ALA A 840 2.86 42.35 40.89
N GLY A 841 3.52 43.10 41.78
CA GLY A 841 2.96 44.25 42.50
C GLY A 841 2.39 43.94 43.89
N PHE A 842 2.25 42.66 44.27
CA PHE A 842 1.73 42.29 45.59
C PHE A 842 2.70 42.57 46.75
N ASP A 843 3.99 42.74 46.49
CA ASP A 843 4.96 43.25 47.48
C ASP A 843 4.67 44.71 47.87
N LEU A 844 4.26 45.53 46.90
CA LEU A 844 3.86 46.91 47.14
C LEU A 844 2.51 46.98 47.86
N VAL A 845 1.57 46.10 47.50
CA VAL A 845 0.30 45.94 48.23
C VAL A 845 0.56 45.60 49.69
N LEU A 846 1.48 44.67 49.98
CA LEU A 846 1.85 44.29 51.35
C LEU A 846 2.41 45.48 52.14
N LYS A 847 3.25 46.32 51.50
CA LYS A 847 3.81 47.52 52.14
C LYS A 847 2.74 48.56 52.46
N ARG A 848 1.73 48.72 51.60
CA ARG A 848 0.65 49.71 51.79
C ARG A 848 -0.44 49.26 52.75
N LYS A 849 -0.97 48.06 52.56
CA LYS A 849 -2.18 47.55 53.23
C LYS A 849 -1.88 46.56 54.36
N GLY A 850 -0.63 46.11 54.51
CA GLY A 850 -0.29 45.03 55.42
C GLY A 850 -0.77 43.66 54.91
N LYS A 851 -0.82 42.65 55.80
CA LYS A 851 -1.23 41.29 55.44
C LYS A 851 -2.75 41.22 55.24
N ILE A 852 -3.17 40.96 54.01
CA ILE A 852 -4.57 40.70 53.65
C ILE A 852 -4.91 39.25 54.00
N LYS A 853 -6.06 39.02 54.62
CA LYS A 853 -6.53 37.66 54.96
C LYS A 853 -6.94 36.91 53.69
N HIS A 854 -6.80 35.58 53.67
CA HIS A 854 -7.14 34.80 52.46
C HIS A 854 -8.61 34.94 52.07
N GLU A 855 -9.53 34.96 53.04
CA GLU A 855 -10.97 35.16 52.83
C GLU A 855 -11.24 36.49 52.12
N GLU A 856 -10.54 37.54 52.56
CA GLU A 856 -10.64 38.88 52.01
C GLU A 856 -10.10 38.94 50.57
N PHE A 857 -8.96 38.30 50.30
CA PHE A 857 -8.40 38.19 48.95
C PHE A 857 -9.32 37.42 47.99
N CYS A 858 -9.90 36.29 48.44
CA CYS A 858 -10.87 35.54 47.65
C CYS A 858 -12.12 36.37 47.35
N ALA A 859 -12.63 37.13 48.31
CA ALA A 859 -13.78 38.02 48.09
C ALA A 859 -13.49 39.07 46.99
N MET A 860 -12.28 39.66 46.99
CA MET A 860 -11.85 40.61 45.96
C MET A 860 -11.75 39.99 44.56
N LEU A 861 -11.28 38.73 44.46
CA LEU A 861 -11.25 38.00 43.18
C LEU A 861 -12.66 37.65 42.67
N ASN A 862 -13.54 37.22 43.56
CA ASN A 862 -14.93 36.92 43.20
C ASN A 862 -15.69 38.16 42.71
N ASP A 863 -15.46 39.33 43.32
CA ASP A 863 -16.07 40.63 42.93
C ASP A 863 -15.71 41.07 41.49
N VAL A 864 -14.54 40.67 41.00
CA VAL A 864 -14.11 40.96 39.63
C VAL A 864 -14.44 39.83 38.65
N GLY A 865 -15.18 38.81 39.09
CA GLY A 865 -15.61 37.70 38.24
C GLY A 865 -14.58 36.57 38.10
N ILE A 866 -13.64 36.43 39.04
CA ILE A 866 -12.66 35.32 39.09
C ILE A 866 -13.02 34.40 40.27
N PRO A 867 -13.69 33.25 40.04
CA PRO A 867 -14.16 32.37 41.10
C PRO A 867 -13.00 31.81 41.95
N CYS A 868 -12.90 32.18 43.23
CA CYS A 868 -11.78 31.80 44.11
C CYS A 868 -12.23 31.38 45.51
N GLU A 869 -11.67 30.26 45.99
CA GLU A 869 -11.86 29.74 47.34
C GLU A 869 -10.57 29.84 48.17
N VAL A 870 -10.68 29.82 49.51
CA VAL A 870 -9.52 29.90 50.41
C VAL A 870 -8.53 28.74 50.16
N SER A 871 -9.05 27.55 49.82
CA SER A 871 -8.26 26.38 49.47
C SER A 871 -7.34 26.63 48.26
N ASP A 872 -7.77 27.44 47.28
CA ASP A 872 -6.97 27.79 46.11
C ASP A 872 -5.74 28.64 46.51
N VAL A 873 -5.96 29.59 47.42
CA VAL A 873 -4.91 30.48 47.94
C VAL A 873 -3.90 29.69 48.77
N GLU A 874 -4.36 28.79 49.64
CA GLU A 874 -3.48 27.95 50.45
C GLU A 874 -2.62 27.02 49.62
N ASN A 875 -3.21 26.39 48.60
CA ASN A 875 -2.49 25.50 47.69
C ASN A 875 -1.49 26.24 46.78
N ALA A 876 -1.70 27.53 46.51
CA ALA A 876 -0.84 28.32 45.62
C ALA A 876 0.59 28.49 46.14
N LYS A 877 0.84 28.38 47.45
CA LYS A 877 2.20 28.47 48.03
C LYS A 877 3.15 27.37 47.54
N ARG A 878 2.62 26.26 47.01
CA ARG A 878 3.40 25.10 46.55
C ARG A 878 4.17 25.35 45.25
N SER A 879 3.89 26.42 44.52
CA SER A 879 4.51 26.70 43.22
C SER A 879 4.66 28.19 43.00
N ALA A 880 5.84 28.61 42.51
CA ALA A 880 6.12 30.01 42.21
C ALA A 880 5.20 30.57 41.11
N PHE A 881 5.06 31.90 41.09
CA PHE A 881 4.42 32.60 39.99
C PHE A 881 5.32 32.60 38.75
N GLU A 882 4.71 32.33 37.59
CA GLU A 882 5.37 32.33 36.28
C GLU A 882 4.80 33.50 35.46
N PRO A 883 5.61 34.55 35.18
CA PRO A 883 5.17 35.71 34.41
C PRO A 883 4.75 35.37 32.97
N HIS A 884 3.89 36.20 32.39
CA HIS A 884 3.45 36.13 30.99
C HIS A 884 2.76 34.81 30.60
N THR A 885 2.13 34.14 31.57
CA THR A 885 1.42 32.87 31.34
C THR A 885 -0.10 32.98 31.42
N TRP A 886 -0.61 34.22 31.39
CA TRP A 886 -2.03 34.53 31.35
C TRP A 886 -2.65 34.13 30.00
N ILE A 887 -3.92 33.73 30.02
CA ILE A 887 -4.69 33.46 28.80
C ILE A 887 -5.48 34.72 28.49
N GLU A 888 -5.12 35.42 27.41
CA GLU A 888 -5.76 36.67 27.03
C GLU A 888 -7.09 36.43 26.32
N THR A 889 -8.17 36.57 27.07
CA THR A 889 -9.55 36.69 26.56
C THR A 889 -10.13 38.02 26.98
N GLU A 890 -11.10 38.55 26.23
CA GLU A 890 -11.75 39.84 26.56
C GLU A 890 -12.23 39.87 28.02
N ARG A 891 -12.86 38.78 28.49
CA ARG A 891 -13.35 38.65 29.86
C ARG A 891 -12.25 38.54 30.93
N SER A 892 -11.16 37.83 30.65
CA SER A 892 -10.07 37.65 31.64
C SER A 892 -9.19 38.89 31.77
N VAL A 893 -8.97 39.62 30.67
CA VAL A 893 -8.28 40.91 30.68
C VAL A 893 -9.15 41.97 31.36
N ALA A 894 -10.45 42.02 31.07
CA ALA A 894 -11.38 42.91 31.77
C ALA A 894 -11.41 42.66 33.28
N ALA A 895 -11.43 41.39 33.72
CA ALA A 895 -11.37 41.04 35.13
C ALA A 895 -10.05 41.47 35.80
N LEU A 896 -8.91 41.29 35.12
CA LEU A 896 -7.59 41.71 35.62
C LEU A 896 -7.48 43.24 35.74
N MET A 897 -7.95 43.97 34.74
CA MET A 897 -7.97 45.44 34.77
C MET A 897 -8.89 45.96 35.87
N LYS A 898 -10.10 45.40 35.99
CA LYS A 898 -11.03 45.73 37.07
C LYS A 898 -10.40 45.48 38.44
N LEU A 899 -9.68 44.37 38.63
CA LEU A 899 -8.97 44.06 39.88
C LEU A 899 -7.89 45.09 40.22
N LYS A 900 -7.14 45.56 39.22
CA LYS A 900 -6.17 46.63 39.40
C LYS A 900 -6.87 47.94 39.81
N GLU A 901 -7.93 48.32 39.13
CA GLU A 901 -8.63 49.59 39.36
C GLU A 901 -9.33 49.63 40.72
N THR A 902 -10.01 48.55 41.12
CA THR A 902 -10.87 48.56 42.32
C THR A 902 -10.16 48.14 43.61
N HIS A 903 -9.25 47.17 43.55
CA HIS A 903 -8.69 46.54 44.75
C HIS A 903 -7.17 46.76 44.90
N PHE A 904 -6.42 46.63 43.80
CA PHE A 904 -4.95 46.58 43.79
C PHE A 904 -4.31 47.45 42.68
N PRO A 905 -4.31 48.78 42.81
CA PRO A 905 -3.73 49.69 41.80
C PRO A 905 -2.24 49.43 41.55
N GLU A 906 -1.53 48.83 42.52
CA GLU A 906 -0.13 48.47 42.43
C GLU A 906 0.17 47.24 41.56
N LEU A 907 -0.84 46.49 41.09
CA LEU A 907 -0.62 45.31 40.26
C LEU A 907 0.16 45.63 38.98
N ASP A 908 1.21 44.89 38.73
CA ASP A 908 1.94 44.95 37.47
C ASP A 908 1.26 44.03 36.46
N VAL A 909 0.36 44.60 35.66
CA VAL A 909 -0.48 43.86 34.70
C VAL A 909 0.36 43.29 33.55
N ASP A 910 1.47 43.95 33.20
CA ASP A 910 2.33 43.51 32.09
C ASP A 910 3.06 42.20 32.44
N LEU A 911 3.31 41.93 33.74
CA LEU A 911 3.86 40.65 34.19
C LEU A 911 2.85 39.49 34.11
N PHE A 912 1.55 39.77 33.97
CA PHE A 912 0.54 38.74 33.73
C PHE A 912 0.35 38.52 32.22
N LEU A 913 0.14 39.59 31.45
CA LEU A 913 -0.13 39.54 30.01
C LEU A 913 1.10 39.11 29.19
N ALA A 914 0.90 38.72 27.93
CA ALA A 914 1.99 38.34 27.05
C ALA A 914 2.94 39.53 26.81
N PRO A 915 4.24 39.26 26.57
CA PRO A 915 5.18 40.33 26.27
C PRO A 915 4.80 40.96 24.92
N ARG A 916 4.52 42.26 24.92
CA ARG A 916 4.28 43.03 23.69
C ARG A 916 5.50 42.96 22.78
N SER A 917 5.30 42.76 21.49
CA SER A 917 6.43 42.75 20.54
C SER A 917 6.98 44.18 20.37
N PRO A 918 8.27 44.37 20.03
CA PRO A 918 8.81 45.69 19.72
C PRO A 918 8.07 46.46 18.63
N ALA A 919 7.28 45.77 17.78
CA ALA A 919 6.50 46.37 16.70
C ALA A 919 5.14 46.95 17.16
N GLU A 920 4.70 46.69 18.40
CA GLU A 920 3.44 47.20 18.95
C GLU A 920 3.64 48.44 19.85
N ILE A 921 4.88 48.88 20.02
CA ILE A 921 5.27 50.07 20.81
C ILE A 921 5.69 51.23 19.88
N SER A 922 5.58 51.07 18.55
CA SER A 922 5.85 52.13 17.55
C SER A 922 4.58 52.68 16.93
#